data_AF-A0A662IS27-F1
#
_entry.id   AF-A0A662IS27-F1
#
_cell.length_a   1.000
_cell.length_b   1.000
_cell.length_c   1.000
_cell.angle_alpha   90.00
_cell.angle_beta   90.00
_cell.angle_gamma   90.00
#
_symmetry.space_group_name_H-M   'P 1'
#
loop_
_entity.id
_entity.type
_entity.pdbx_description
1 polymer ?
#
loop_
_entity_poly.entity_id
_entity_poly.type
_entity_poly.pdbx_seq_one_letter_code
_entity_poly.pdbx_strand_id
1 'polypeptide(L)'
;ITGLAAFTLRTSDDFRMYWGTPLSDLEHVNIDNLVEQLKIAFHIIWEFANDPDLGLDWEAIAPSRLRVGGGAHGGIIRGSGFSSLRGVVLEYNVTRGWFQPVPYALVVIRPVIGDHVITYPFSIVITKADDRGEFVVRGLMPSVISETRTSYMVTAWKLDSDDVHIAYAPDNGVYGKEVNKLVQIAASDVNCSVAVFRCGTIGILDVYSPLTLTPTEILDTRSALETIASQPVAITPYNIRTGAESFQYGVYYLGYEPIALVFVNPYEPVMIKVTYGAPARATSFVVNASTQYPEGYGYVLGDKPLLYISLINQSAKDMYLVSKARYSRASGYLLRHLSLERYLALASRHLSLAEDYAQSGDYSKACGEYALAWILVVKAYDYVQKLISESAITTLIVGALIIAAALLLERLLFTGGGMGRLFRTLLVVAAMFTLFFTTFPGYKLIFSPFMLILAIPLAYMLITIVLLFINKALEEVKRRRTELLGEHEIERGYTSFLLHGVTISLRYMRRRRVRSTLTMITIVVTAFAMVSLASVAPHTIIRQVPIGSTDSFYEGYLVKMYTFGQNFEPLDRYTVEFVKHAFGDLSVNPRVWVYPQVQLPQMNLASDMWYKGRSVRVPAMLGLSAREMEVIFKDSLLEGRLPLPDEVSSPVCIVSKAIKEELGLSAGDRVIWCGIEFLVIGVYDENYVGLIIGDLTDLDGYPMLPYDPLTVPQISRVATEEAVQYEILPLPNIVIVPYEYALDIGGYVMSVSIPAPNLNYSDTLEILALLDLRTYTRFEGVSYASSIVTVYSLLGFEQILVLTLIASLNILITMLGAVQERRMEVHIHSVLGLSPREAALLFLLEITVHAVVGIAIGYLIGIGVNYLLLKYKVLPSVFIFNYSSSSILLTITMILVAALFAVVYPMRLASRMVTPSFERKWRLTVRPTRDAIEVRMPFILPRHEVLALFRYLREYYSSVSEEELRSFRFIEDLEIDETEPPKLHSRVALAPYEANITQAFWLIAQPIDKGKYALCLNIKKLTGLRARSAWLSSNYHFINSIRKQVLLWRGLSDEEKKKYYRQ
;
A
#
# COMPACT_ATOMS: atom_id res chain seq x y z
N ILE A 1 -31.63 -15.79 -16.08
CA ILE A 1 -31.56 -15.58 -14.61
C ILE A 1 -31.56 -16.90 -13.84
N THR A 2 -32.37 -17.90 -14.24
CA THR A 2 -32.60 -19.13 -13.45
C THR A 2 -31.59 -20.27 -13.66
N GLY A 3 -30.54 -20.06 -14.45
CA GLY A 3 -29.49 -21.07 -14.71
C GLY A 3 -29.90 -22.24 -15.61
N LEU A 4 -31.03 -22.14 -16.31
CA LEU A 4 -31.54 -23.16 -17.24
C LEU A 4 -31.07 -22.91 -18.68
N ALA A 5 -31.12 -23.95 -19.51
CA ALA A 5 -30.86 -23.83 -20.94
C ALA A 5 -31.87 -22.89 -21.60
N ALA A 6 -31.37 -21.97 -22.44
CA ALA A 6 -32.19 -20.98 -23.13
C ALA A 6 -31.61 -20.73 -24.52
N PHE A 7 -32.47 -20.40 -25.47
CA PHE A 7 -32.09 -19.88 -26.78
C PHE A 7 -32.30 -18.37 -26.80
N THR A 8 -31.40 -17.64 -27.44
CA THR A 8 -31.49 -16.18 -27.58
C THR A 8 -31.41 -15.83 -29.06
N LEU A 9 -32.41 -15.12 -29.55
CA LEU A 9 -32.38 -14.51 -30.87
C LEU A 9 -31.91 -13.07 -30.72
N ARG A 10 -30.87 -12.69 -31.48
CA ARG A 10 -30.21 -11.39 -31.37
C ARG A 10 -29.88 -10.87 -32.77
N THR A 11 -30.20 -9.61 -33.03
CA THR A 11 -29.70 -8.86 -34.20
C THR A 11 -28.19 -8.65 -34.10
N SER A 12 -27.42 -9.12 -35.09
CA SER A 12 -25.97 -8.91 -35.25
C SER A 12 -25.66 -7.68 -36.12
N ASP A 13 -24.41 -7.22 -36.10
CA ASP A 13 -23.89 -6.08 -36.90
C ASP A 13 -24.67 -4.76 -36.77
N ASP A 14 -25.15 -4.48 -35.56
CA ASP A 14 -25.95 -3.30 -35.22
C ASP A 14 -25.32 -2.53 -34.05
N PHE A 15 -25.16 -1.22 -34.23
CA PHE A 15 -24.58 -0.32 -33.24
C PHE A 15 -25.66 0.25 -32.31
N ARG A 16 -25.77 -0.30 -31.10
CA ARG A 16 -26.92 -0.11 -30.18
C ARG A 16 -26.82 1.15 -29.32
N MET A 17 -26.74 2.33 -29.93
CA MET A 17 -26.54 3.61 -29.21
C MET A 17 -27.71 3.99 -28.29
N TYR A 18 -28.94 3.66 -28.69
CA TYR A 18 -30.15 4.11 -28.01
C TYR A 18 -30.74 3.06 -27.05
N TRP A 19 -30.08 1.91 -26.90
CA TRP A 19 -30.61 0.79 -26.13
C TRP A 19 -30.41 0.99 -24.62
N GLY A 20 -31.44 0.71 -23.82
CA GLY A 20 -31.38 0.84 -22.36
C GLY A 20 -31.57 2.28 -21.86
N THR A 21 -31.92 3.21 -22.75
CA THR A 21 -32.30 4.58 -22.37
C THR A 21 -33.79 4.63 -21.99
N PRO A 22 -34.19 5.48 -21.03
CA PRO A 22 -35.60 5.66 -20.66
C PRO A 22 -36.45 6.32 -21.76
N LEU A 23 -35.81 6.83 -22.81
CA LEU A 23 -36.43 7.54 -23.94
C LEU A 23 -36.40 6.73 -25.25
N SER A 24 -36.16 5.41 -25.20
CA SER A 24 -36.10 4.57 -26.41
C SER A 24 -37.45 4.59 -27.14
N ASP A 25 -37.46 5.20 -28.33
CA ASP A 25 -38.58 5.21 -29.27
C ASP A 25 -38.35 4.21 -30.41
N LEU A 26 -39.42 3.90 -31.17
CA LEU A 26 -39.35 3.05 -32.36
C LEU A 26 -38.77 3.77 -33.58
N GLU A 27 -38.52 5.09 -33.48
CA GLU A 27 -38.09 5.93 -34.61
C GLU A 27 -36.70 5.54 -35.13
N HIS A 28 -35.83 5.08 -34.24
CA HIS A 28 -34.47 4.65 -34.57
C HIS A 28 -34.38 3.19 -35.05
N VAL A 29 -35.51 2.48 -35.15
CA VAL A 29 -35.57 1.09 -35.57
C VAL A 29 -35.96 1.02 -37.04
N ASN A 30 -35.13 0.39 -37.86
CA ASN A 30 -35.53 0.06 -39.24
C ASN A 30 -36.57 -1.07 -39.20
N ILE A 31 -37.84 -0.69 -39.29
CA ILE A 31 -38.98 -1.61 -39.19
C ILE A 31 -38.97 -2.66 -40.30
N ASP A 32 -38.55 -2.32 -41.52
CA ASP A 32 -38.51 -3.28 -42.63
C ASP A 32 -37.51 -4.40 -42.35
N ASN A 33 -36.31 -4.05 -41.86
CA ASN A 33 -35.32 -5.03 -41.43
C ASN A 33 -35.84 -5.87 -40.26
N LEU A 34 -36.50 -5.23 -39.28
CA LEU A 34 -37.07 -5.92 -38.13
C LEU A 34 -38.17 -6.91 -38.55
N VAL A 35 -39.01 -6.56 -39.52
CA VAL A 35 -40.07 -7.45 -40.04
C VAL A 35 -39.46 -8.72 -40.63
N GLU A 36 -38.40 -8.61 -41.43
CA GLU A 36 -37.71 -9.78 -41.97
C GLU A 36 -37.06 -10.63 -40.86
N GLN A 37 -36.43 -9.98 -39.88
CA GLN A 37 -35.87 -10.69 -38.71
C GLN A 37 -36.97 -11.39 -37.90
N LEU A 38 -38.13 -10.76 -37.70
CA LEU A 38 -39.27 -11.30 -36.96
C LEU A 38 -39.89 -12.51 -37.66
N LYS A 39 -39.95 -12.54 -39.00
CA LYS A 39 -40.43 -13.73 -39.73
C LYS A 39 -39.57 -14.95 -39.41
N ILE A 40 -38.26 -14.79 -39.44
CA ILE A 40 -37.30 -15.86 -39.11
C ILE A 40 -37.42 -16.24 -37.63
N ALA A 41 -37.41 -15.24 -36.75
CA ALA A 41 -37.50 -15.44 -35.30
C ALA A 41 -38.79 -16.16 -34.90
N PHE A 42 -39.93 -15.76 -35.47
CA PHE A 42 -41.22 -16.38 -35.21
C PHE A 42 -41.25 -17.82 -35.68
N HIS A 43 -40.68 -18.12 -36.85
CA HIS A 43 -40.61 -19.49 -37.34
C HIS A 43 -39.76 -20.39 -36.42
N ILE A 44 -38.61 -19.88 -35.96
CA ILE A 44 -37.77 -20.59 -34.98
C ILE A 44 -38.52 -20.82 -33.67
N ILE A 45 -39.14 -19.78 -33.10
CA ILE A 45 -39.89 -19.88 -31.84
C ILE A 45 -41.06 -20.85 -31.97
N TRP A 46 -41.79 -20.80 -33.09
CA TRP A 46 -42.93 -21.66 -33.37
C TRP A 46 -42.53 -23.14 -33.43
N GLU A 47 -41.43 -23.45 -34.14
CA GLU A 47 -40.87 -24.81 -34.17
C GLU A 47 -40.48 -25.26 -32.76
N PHE A 48 -39.70 -24.46 -32.01
CA PHE A 48 -39.31 -24.80 -30.63
C PHE A 48 -40.49 -25.02 -29.67
N ALA A 49 -41.60 -24.32 -29.87
CA ALA A 49 -42.78 -24.42 -29.00
C ALA A 49 -43.67 -25.62 -29.33
N ASN A 50 -43.66 -26.10 -30.58
CA ASN A 50 -44.55 -27.16 -31.05
C ASN A 50 -43.84 -28.50 -31.32
N ASP A 51 -42.50 -28.50 -31.40
CA ASP A 51 -41.73 -29.72 -31.53
C ASP A 51 -41.80 -30.51 -30.20
N PRO A 52 -42.44 -31.71 -30.20
CA PRO A 52 -42.58 -32.51 -28.99
C PRO A 52 -41.26 -33.15 -28.52
N ASP A 53 -40.23 -33.20 -29.37
CA ASP A 53 -38.93 -33.80 -29.04
C ASP A 53 -37.77 -32.97 -29.63
N LEU A 54 -37.28 -32.04 -28.81
CA LEU A 54 -36.11 -31.22 -29.14
C LEU A 54 -34.77 -31.99 -29.10
N GLY A 55 -34.80 -33.32 -28.88
CA GLY A 55 -33.60 -34.14 -28.73
C GLY A 55 -32.78 -33.82 -27.47
N LEU A 56 -33.41 -33.20 -26.47
CA LEU A 56 -32.80 -32.80 -25.20
C LEU A 56 -33.26 -33.75 -24.08
N ASP A 57 -32.31 -34.41 -23.43
CA ASP A 57 -32.61 -35.25 -22.27
C ASP A 57 -33.04 -34.39 -21.06
N TRP A 58 -34.23 -34.66 -20.52
CA TRP A 58 -34.78 -33.93 -19.37
C TRP A 58 -33.88 -34.03 -18.14
N GLU A 59 -33.23 -35.17 -17.88
CA GLU A 59 -32.27 -35.29 -16.77
C GLU A 59 -31.07 -34.35 -16.96
N ALA A 60 -30.66 -34.12 -18.20
CA ALA A 60 -29.58 -33.21 -18.53
C ALA A 60 -29.97 -31.74 -18.37
N ILE A 61 -31.26 -31.37 -18.49
CA ILE A 61 -31.75 -29.98 -18.46
C ILE A 61 -32.58 -29.57 -17.24
N ALA A 62 -33.03 -30.53 -16.42
CA ALA A 62 -33.85 -30.27 -15.25
C ALA A 62 -33.17 -29.32 -14.24
N PRO A 63 -33.94 -28.53 -13.47
CA PRO A 63 -33.40 -27.68 -12.42
C PRO A 63 -32.66 -28.52 -11.37
N SER A 64 -31.36 -28.30 -11.22
CA SER A 64 -30.51 -28.92 -10.20
C SER A 64 -29.85 -27.88 -9.31
N ARG A 65 -29.70 -28.23 -8.01
CA ARG A 65 -29.03 -27.37 -7.02
C ARG A 65 -27.58 -27.05 -7.39
N LEU A 66 -26.93 -27.99 -8.10
CA LEU A 66 -25.56 -27.89 -8.59
C LEU A 66 -25.55 -28.41 -10.02
N ARG A 67 -25.20 -27.55 -10.97
CA ARG A 67 -25.01 -27.93 -12.37
C ARG A 67 -23.62 -27.51 -12.82
N VAL A 68 -22.83 -28.46 -13.31
CA VAL A 68 -21.53 -28.19 -13.93
C VAL A 68 -21.81 -27.93 -15.41
N GLY A 69 -21.67 -26.67 -15.84
CA GLY A 69 -21.94 -26.28 -17.23
C GLY A 69 -20.73 -26.57 -18.15
N GLY A 70 -20.98 -27.25 -19.27
CA GLY A 70 -20.08 -27.32 -20.42
C GLY A 70 -20.46 -26.25 -21.45
N GLY A 71 -19.91 -25.05 -21.32
CA GLY A 71 -20.01 -23.98 -22.32
C GLY A 71 -18.62 -23.38 -22.57
N ALA A 72 -18.52 -22.30 -23.37
CA ALA A 72 -17.25 -21.61 -23.69
C ALA A 72 -16.38 -21.22 -22.47
N HIS A 73 -16.97 -21.23 -21.26
CA HIS A 73 -16.27 -21.17 -19.98
C HIS A 73 -16.46 -22.51 -19.23
N GLY A 74 -15.85 -23.57 -19.74
CA GLY A 74 -15.95 -24.91 -19.16
C GLY A 74 -15.48 -24.91 -17.70
N GLY A 75 -16.30 -25.45 -16.79
CA GLY A 75 -15.94 -25.61 -15.38
C GLY A 75 -16.70 -24.72 -14.38
N ILE A 76 -17.56 -23.80 -14.83
CA ILE A 76 -18.34 -22.96 -13.91
C ILE A 76 -19.55 -23.75 -13.38
N ILE A 77 -19.54 -24.03 -12.07
CA ILE A 77 -20.68 -24.58 -11.34
C ILE A 77 -21.71 -23.47 -11.15
N ARG A 78 -22.93 -23.63 -11.71
CA ARG A 78 -24.04 -22.67 -11.55
C ARG A 78 -25.24 -23.33 -10.89
N GLY A 79 -26.01 -22.51 -10.18
CA GLY A 79 -27.26 -22.93 -9.54
C GLY A 79 -28.37 -22.85 -10.56
N SER A 80 -29.18 -23.91 -10.68
CA SER A 80 -30.34 -23.90 -11.56
C SER A 80 -31.61 -24.16 -10.77
N GLY A 81 -32.55 -23.20 -10.76
CA GLY A 81 -33.78 -23.32 -9.99
C GLY A 81 -34.49 -22.00 -9.66
N PHE A 82 -35.62 -22.14 -8.97
CA PHE A 82 -36.49 -21.04 -8.52
C PHE A 82 -36.58 -21.08 -6.99
N SER A 83 -35.90 -20.16 -6.31
CA SER A 83 -35.95 -20.03 -4.85
C SER A 83 -36.75 -18.79 -4.44
N SER A 84 -37.24 -18.79 -3.20
CA SER A 84 -38.00 -17.69 -2.61
C SER A 84 -37.17 -16.98 -1.53
N LEU A 85 -37.24 -15.65 -1.54
CA LEU A 85 -36.69 -14.78 -0.51
C LEU A 85 -37.83 -14.12 0.24
N ARG A 86 -37.85 -14.26 1.55
CA ARG A 86 -38.76 -13.57 2.45
C ARG A 86 -37.96 -12.58 3.28
N GLY A 87 -38.48 -11.40 3.55
CA GLY A 87 -37.77 -10.49 4.42
C GLY A 87 -38.65 -9.45 5.07
N VAL A 88 -38.04 -8.68 5.98
CA VAL A 88 -38.71 -7.61 6.72
C VAL A 88 -37.88 -6.34 6.64
N VAL A 89 -38.53 -5.22 6.34
CA VAL A 89 -37.94 -3.88 6.34
C VAL A 89 -38.07 -3.27 7.74
N LEU A 90 -36.96 -2.84 8.31
CA LEU A 90 -36.84 -2.42 9.70
C LEU A 90 -36.15 -1.05 9.81
N GLU A 91 -36.51 -0.25 10.82
CA GLU A 91 -35.82 0.97 11.22
C GLU A 91 -35.31 0.83 12.66
N TYR A 92 -34.08 1.30 12.92
CA TYR A 92 -33.55 1.32 14.28
C TYR A 92 -34.11 2.51 15.08
N ASN A 93 -34.90 2.23 16.11
CA ASN A 93 -35.45 3.25 16.99
C ASN A 93 -34.45 3.56 18.12
N VAL A 94 -33.78 4.71 18.03
CA VAL A 94 -32.75 5.15 19.00
C VAL A 94 -33.31 5.24 20.44
N THR A 95 -34.55 5.66 20.62
CA THR A 95 -35.17 5.80 21.95
C THR A 95 -35.48 4.45 22.59
N ARG A 96 -35.88 3.46 21.79
CA ARG A 96 -36.19 2.10 22.29
C ARG A 96 -34.97 1.18 22.31
N GLY A 97 -33.91 1.52 21.58
CA GLY A 97 -32.73 0.66 21.41
C GLY A 97 -33.02 -0.64 20.64
N TRP A 98 -34.03 -0.65 19.77
CA TRP A 98 -34.46 -1.83 19.01
C TRP A 98 -35.03 -1.49 17.64
N PHE A 99 -35.10 -2.49 16.75
CA PHE A 99 -35.66 -2.36 15.41
C PHE A 99 -37.19 -2.40 15.40
N GLN A 100 -37.82 -1.58 14.56
CA GLN A 100 -39.27 -1.53 14.33
C GLN A 100 -39.61 -1.70 12.83
N PRO A 101 -40.71 -2.36 12.46
CA PRO A 101 -41.05 -2.56 11.05
C PRO A 101 -41.46 -1.27 10.34
N VAL A 102 -41.09 -1.14 9.06
CA VAL A 102 -41.47 -0.01 8.20
C VAL A 102 -42.46 -0.49 7.13
N PRO A 103 -43.74 -0.09 7.19
CA PRO A 103 -44.75 -0.55 6.24
C PRO A 103 -44.62 0.13 4.88
N TYR A 104 -45.03 -0.60 3.84
CA TYR A 104 -45.16 -0.12 2.46
C TYR A 104 -43.87 0.39 1.79
N ALA A 105 -42.69 -0.01 2.28
CA ALA A 105 -41.41 0.29 1.64
C ALA A 105 -41.23 -0.47 0.31
N LEU A 106 -40.60 0.16 -0.67
CA LEU A 106 -40.17 -0.45 -1.92
C LEU A 106 -38.85 -1.19 -1.69
N VAL A 107 -38.82 -2.48 -1.98
CA VAL A 107 -37.65 -3.34 -1.86
C VAL A 107 -37.09 -3.63 -3.23
N VAL A 108 -35.81 -3.33 -3.40
CA VAL A 108 -35.06 -3.51 -4.64
C VAL A 108 -33.98 -4.55 -4.42
N ILE A 109 -34.05 -5.63 -5.21
CA ILE A 109 -33.14 -6.77 -5.16
C ILE A 109 -32.29 -6.78 -6.43
N ARG A 110 -30.97 -6.76 -6.26
CA ARG A 110 -29.99 -6.80 -7.34
C ARG A 110 -29.11 -8.04 -7.22
N PRO A 111 -28.91 -8.82 -8.29
CA PRO A 111 -27.93 -9.90 -8.27
C PRO A 111 -26.50 -9.35 -8.24
N VAL A 112 -25.63 -10.05 -7.51
CA VAL A 112 -24.20 -9.75 -7.34
C VAL A 112 -23.42 -11.01 -7.67
N ILE A 113 -22.46 -10.90 -8.59
CA ILE A 113 -21.57 -12.01 -8.98
C ILE A 113 -20.14 -11.65 -8.58
N GLY A 114 -19.55 -12.45 -7.69
CA GLY A 114 -18.28 -12.07 -7.06
C GLY A 114 -18.48 -10.79 -6.24
N ASP A 115 -17.72 -9.75 -6.56
CA ASP A 115 -17.84 -8.41 -5.94
C ASP A 115 -18.57 -7.39 -6.83
N HIS A 116 -19.08 -7.81 -7.99
CA HIS A 116 -19.74 -6.91 -8.96
C HIS A 116 -21.27 -7.00 -8.88
N VAL A 117 -21.91 -5.86 -8.64
CA VAL A 117 -23.37 -5.73 -8.73
C VAL A 117 -23.77 -5.68 -10.20
N ILE A 118 -24.68 -6.56 -10.63
CA ILE A 118 -25.18 -6.53 -12.01
C ILE A 118 -26.05 -5.28 -12.18
N THR A 119 -25.68 -4.44 -13.14
CA THR A 119 -26.35 -3.17 -13.47
C THR A 119 -27.43 -3.32 -14.53
N TYR A 120 -27.62 -4.52 -15.11
CA TYR A 120 -28.64 -4.77 -16.13
C TYR A 120 -30.06 -4.48 -15.58
N PRO A 121 -30.79 -3.48 -16.11
CA PRO A 121 -32.07 -3.05 -15.54
C PRO A 121 -33.10 -4.18 -15.44
N PHE A 122 -33.13 -5.07 -16.43
CA PHE A 122 -34.06 -6.21 -16.47
C PHE A 122 -33.67 -7.36 -15.53
N SER A 123 -32.54 -7.26 -14.81
CA SER A 123 -32.15 -8.20 -13.75
C SER A 123 -32.60 -7.75 -12.35
N ILE A 124 -33.07 -6.51 -12.22
CA ILE A 124 -33.47 -5.90 -10.95
C ILE A 124 -34.91 -6.33 -10.64
N VAL A 125 -35.12 -6.88 -9.44
CA VAL A 125 -36.46 -7.24 -8.95
C VAL A 125 -36.92 -6.19 -7.96
N ILE A 126 -38.09 -5.59 -8.21
CA ILE A 126 -38.71 -4.59 -7.34
C ILE A 126 -39.99 -5.18 -6.76
N THR A 127 -40.16 -5.12 -5.44
CA THR A 127 -41.38 -5.53 -4.73
C THR A 127 -41.76 -4.48 -3.68
N LYS A 128 -42.97 -4.55 -3.13
CA LYS A 128 -43.45 -3.65 -2.08
C LYS A 128 -43.75 -4.44 -0.82
N ALA A 129 -43.29 -3.93 0.33
CA ALA A 129 -43.58 -4.51 1.63
C ALA A 129 -45.05 -4.29 2.04
N ASP A 130 -45.57 -5.18 2.88
CA ASP A 130 -46.92 -5.10 3.42
C ASP A 130 -47.06 -4.12 4.62
N ASP A 131 -48.18 -4.20 5.34
CA ASP A 131 -48.48 -3.40 6.53
C ASP A 131 -47.62 -3.74 7.75
N ARG A 132 -46.99 -4.92 7.75
CA ARG A 132 -46.03 -5.38 8.77
C ARG A 132 -44.58 -5.17 8.33
N GLY A 133 -44.35 -4.58 7.15
CA GLY A 133 -43.03 -4.40 6.57
C GLY A 133 -42.43 -5.69 6.00
N GLU A 134 -43.22 -6.76 5.85
CA GLU A 134 -42.78 -8.03 5.28
C GLU A 134 -42.89 -8.03 3.75
N PHE A 135 -41.99 -8.73 3.06
CA PHE A 135 -42.02 -8.90 1.62
C PHE A 135 -41.62 -10.31 1.21
N VAL A 136 -42.09 -10.75 0.04
CA VAL A 136 -41.76 -12.05 -0.55
C VAL A 136 -41.43 -11.88 -2.03
N VAL A 137 -40.31 -12.44 -2.47
CA VAL A 137 -39.89 -12.52 -3.86
C VAL A 137 -39.64 -13.97 -4.24
N ARG A 138 -40.16 -14.38 -5.39
CA ARG A 138 -40.04 -15.75 -5.89
C ARG A 138 -39.27 -15.77 -7.21
N GLY A 139 -38.54 -16.85 -7.45
CA GLY A 139 -37.83 -17.08 -8.71
C GLY A 139 -36.41 -16.53 -8.77
N LEU A 140 -35.76 -16.41 -7.62
CA LEU A 140 -34.35 -16.07 -7.54
C LEU A 140 -33.47 -17.31 -7.75
N MET A 141 -32.31 -17.11 -8.37
CA MET A 141 -31.34 -18.17 -8.65
C MET A 141 -30.68 -18.63 -7.33
N PRO A 142 -30.55 -19.95 -7.10
CA PRO A 142 -29.80 -20.46 -5.96
C PRO A 142 -28.32 -20.05 -6.02
N SER A 143 -27.75 -19.67 -4.89
CA SER A 143 -26.32 -19.44 -4.73
C SER A 143 -25.55 -20.76 -4.76
N VAL A 144 -24.44 -20.80 -5.51
CA VAL A 144 -23.54 -21.95 -5.57
C VAL A 144 -22.23 -21.68 -4.85
N ILE A 145 -21.68 -22.72 -4.22
CA ILE A 145 -20.35 -22.73 -3.62
C ILE A 145 -19.33 -22.91 -4.76
N SER A 146 -19.07 -21.85 -5.52
CA SER A 146 -17.96 -21.74 -6.47
C SER A 146 -17.09 -20.52 -6.11
N GLU A 147 -15.95 -20.35 -6.79
CA GLU A 147 -15.11 -19.14 -6.65
C GLU A 147 -15.90 -17.86 -7.02
N THR A 148 -16.88 -17.96 -7.92
CA THR A 148 -17.79 -16.88 -8.32
C THR A 148 -19.14 -17.01 -7.61
N ARG A 149 -19.17 -16.66 -6.31
CA ARG A 149 -20.40 -16.67 -5.51
C ARG A 149 -21.47 -15.76 -6.11
N THR A 150 -22.65 -16.29 -6.39
CA THR A 150 -23.83 -15.46 -6.66
C THR A 150 -24.49 -15.09 -5.34
N SER A 151 -24.65 -13.80 -5.06
CA SER A 151 -25.38 -13.28 -3.92
C SER A 151 -26.36 -12.19 -4.37
N TYR A 152 -27.21 -11.71 -3.46
CA TYR A 152 -28.20 -10.69 -3.75
C TYR A 152 -28.05 -9.51 -2.80
N MET A 153 -27.94 -8.32 -3.37
CA MET A 153 -28.03 -7.08 -2.63
C MET A 153 -29.51 -6.70 -2.49
N VAL A 154 -29.99 -6.63 -1.26
CA VAL A 154 -31.38 -6.26 -0.95
C VAL A 154 -31.37 -4.89 -0.31
N THR A 155 -32.01 -3.92 -0.95
CA THR A 155 -32.14 -2.54 -0.45
C THR A 155 -33.61 -2.18 -0.33
N ALA A 156 -33.96 -1.30 0.59
CA ALA A 156 -35.34 -0.83 0.76
C ALA A 156 -35.38 0.70 0.81
N TRP A 157 -36.46 1.26 0.27
CA TRP A 157 -36.67 2.69 0.06
C TRP A 157 -38.12 3.03 0.37
N LYS A 158 -38.39 4.21 0.92
CA LYS A 158 -39.76 4.71 1.10
C LYS A 158 -39.84 6.15 0.65
N LEU A 159 -40.84 6.45 -0.17
CA LEU A 159 -41.14 7.79 -0.63
C LEU A 159 -42.05 8.51 0.38
N ASP A 160 -42.03 9.85 0.34
CA ASP A 160 -42.94 10.69 1.11
C ASP A 160 -44.39 10.61 0.58
N SER A 161 -45.37 11.18 1.29
CA SER A 161 -46.80 11.07 0.94
C SER A 161 -47.16 11.62 -0.44
N ASP A 162 -46.35 12.53 -0.98
CA ASP A 162 -46.52 13.11 -2.32
C ASP A 162 -45.74 12.36 -3.41
N ASP A 163 -45.06 11.25 -3.06
CA ASP A 163 -44.20 10.42 -3.92
C ASP A 163 -43.01 11.16 -4.60
N VAL A 164 -42.69 12.38 -4.16
CA VAL A 164 -41.64 13.21 -4.78
C VAL A 164 -40.24 12.97 -4.17
N HIS A 165 -40.16 12.64 -2.88
CA HIS A 165 -38.90 12.61 -2.13
C HIS A 165 -38.67 11.29 -1.40
N ILE A 166 -37.40 10.90 -1.25
CA ILE A 166 -36.99 9.70 -0.49
C ILE A 166 -37.03 10.04 1.00
N ALA A 167 -38.05 9.54 1.70
CA ALA A 167 -38.21 9.71 3.15
C ALA A 167 -37.39 8.69 3.95
N TYR A 168 -37.19 7.49 3.41
CA TYR A 168 -36.33 6.45 4.00
C TYR A 168 -35.38 5.85 2.97
N ALA A 169 -34.12 5.71 3.37
CA ALA A 169 -33.05 5.11 2.58
C ALA A 169 -32.38 3.95 3.35
N PRO A 170 -31.64 3.05 2.67
CA PRO A 170 -30.84 2.02 3.31
C PRO A 170 -29.82 2.62 4.28
N ASP A 171 -29.74 2.06 5.48
CA ASP A 171 -28.78 2.48 6.50
C ASP A 171 -27.43 1.74 6.32
N ASN A 172 -26.39 2.49 5.99
CA ASN A 172 -25.00 2.05 5.89
C ASN A 172 -24.19 2.41 7.15
N GLY A 173 -24.81 3.05 8.13
CA GLY A 173 -24.21 3.42 9.41
C GLY A 173 -24.02 2.23 10.37
N VAL A 174 -23.75 2.53 11.63
CA VAL A 174 -23.38 1.53 12.65
C VAL A 174 -24.48 0.49 12.86
N TYR A 175 -25.76 0.90 12.79
CA TYR A 175 -26.89 0.02 13.01
C TYR A 175 -27.28 -0.79 11.78
N GLY A 176 -27.23 -0.17 10.59
CA GLY A 176 -27.62 -0.83 9.36
C GLY A 176 -26.54 -1.72 8.73
N LYS A 177 -25.25 -1.40 8.89
CA LYS A 177 -24.13 -2.15 8.26
C LYS A 177 -24.07 -3.63 8.65
N GLU A 178 -24.47 -3.97 9.88
CA GLU A 178 -24.50 -5.37 10.33
C GLU A 178 -25.74 -6.14 9.81
N VAL A 179 -26.80 -5.43 9.44
CA VAL A 179 -28.08 -5.98 8.95
C VAL A 179 -28.10 -6.07 7.42
N ASN A 180 -27.70 -5.01 6.73
CA ASN A 180 -27.71 -4.86 5.28
C ASN A 180 -26.54 -5.60 4.61
N LYS A 181 -26.48 -6.92 4.82
CA LYS A 181 -25.47 -7.80 4.21
C LYS A 181 -25.98 -8.42 2.91
N LEU A 182 -25.05 -8.80 2.04
CA LEU A 182 -25.37 -9.58 0.84
C LEU A 182 -26.02 -10.91 1.24
N VAL A 183 -27.17 -11.21 0.62
CA VAL A 183 -27.96 -12.40 0.91
C VAL A 183 -27.56 -13.53 -0.03
N GLN A 184 -27.21 -14.68 0.53
CA GLN A 184 -26.96 -15.90 -0.24
C GLN A 184 -28.19 -16.81 -0.20
N ILE A 185 -28.65 -17.23 -1.37
CA ILE A 185 -29.82 -18.09 -1.52
C ILE A 185 -29.37 -19.54 -1.52
N ALA A 186 -29.07 -20.06 -0.33
CA ALA A 186 -28.59 -21.43 -0.16
C ALA A 186 -29.72 -22.47 0.00
N ALA A 187 -30.97 -22.04 0.17
CA ALA A 187 -32.14 -22.88 0.42
C ALA A 187 -33.35 -22.44 -0.42
N SER A 188 -34.40 -23.26 -0.45
CA SER A 188 -35.65 -22.97 -1.19
C SER A 188 -36.38 -21.72 -0.67
N ASP A 189 -36.30 -21.48 0.65
CA ASP A 189 -36.79 -20.29 1.32
C ASP A 189 -35.64 -19.72 2.17
N VAL A 190 -35.30 -18.45 1.94
CA VAL A 190 -34.31 -17.73 2.74
C VAL A 190 -34.96 -16.49 3.33
N ASN A 191 -34.65 -16.22 4.60
CA ASN A 191 -35.12 -15.03 5.30
C ASN A 191 -34.02 -13.97 5.33
N CYS A 192 -34.38 -12.70 5.13
CA CYS A 192 -33.48 -11.57 5.32
C CYS A 192 -34.15 -10.40 6.06
N SER A 193 -33.32 -9.49 6.56
CA SER A 193 -33.78 -8.23 7.15
C SER A 193 -33.06 -7.09 6.47
N VAL A 194 -33.77 -5.98 6.27
CA VAL A 194 -33.24 -4.80 5.60
C VAL A 194 -33.46 -3.60 6.50
N ALA A 195 -32.38 -2.94 6.90
CA ALA A 195 -32.41 -1.76 7.75
C ALA A 195 -32.48 -0.48 6.91
N VAL A 196 -33.47 0.37 7.22
CA VAL A 196 -33.65 1.71 6.66
C VAL A 196 -33.70 2.74 7.78
N PHE A 197 -33.50 4.00 7.47
CA PHE A 197 -33.62 5.10 8.42
C PHE A 197 -34.31 6.29 7.76
N ARG A 198 -34.96 7.12 8.57
CA ARG A 198 -35.54 8.38 8.09
C ARG A 198 -34.43 9.37 7.72
N CYS A 199 -34.48 9.88 6.50
CA CYS A 199 -33.39 10.69 5.94
C CYS A 199 -33.90 11.94 5.19
N GLY A 200 -33.00 12.89 4.98
CA GLY A 200 -33.08 13.88 3.90
C GLY A 200 -31.95 13.66 2.89
N THR A 201 -32.08 14.22 1.69
CA THR A 201 -31.15 13.94 0.59
C THR A 201 -30.23 15.14 0.31
N ILE A 202 -28.93 14.87 0.23
CA ILE A 202 -27.94 15.79 -0.31
C ILE A 202 -27.48 15.24 -1.67
N GLY A 203 -27.82 15.93 -2.76
CA GLY A 203 -27.33 15.63 -4.10
C GLY A 203 -25.97 16.29 -4.33
N ILE A 204 -24.93 15.47 -4.45
CA ILE A 204 -23.58 15.91 -4.80
C ILE A 204 -23.42 15.82 -6.31
N LEU A 205 -23.16 16.94 -6.95
CA LEU A 205 -22.87 17.04 -8.38
C LEU A 205 -21.35 17.05 -8.59
N ASP A 206 -20.91 16.76 -9.81
CA ASP A 206 -19.51 16.80 -10.25
C ASP A 206 -18.57 15.86 -9.46
N VAL A 207 -19.02 14.62 -9.21
CA VAL A 207 -18.20 13.57 -8.57
C VAL A 207 -17.18 12.99 -9.56
N TYR A 208 -16.18 13.80 -9.91
CA TYR A 208 -15.04 13.43 -10.73
C TYR A 208 -13.84 13.07 -9.85
N SER A 209 -12.87 12.32 -10.38
CA SER A 209 -11.59 12.10 -9.71
C SER A 209 -10.69 13.35 -9.87
N PRO A 210 -10.18 13.97 -8.78
CA PRO A 210 -9.35 15.18 -8.87
C PRO A 210 -7.98 14.96 -9.52
N LEU A 211 -7.56 13.71 -9.69
CA LEU A 211 -6.25 13.37 -10.27
C LEU A 211 -6.33 13.11 -11.78
N THR A 212 -7.48 12.69 -12.30
CA THR A 212 -7.65 12.36 -13.74
C THR A 212 -8.72 13.21 -14.43
N LEU A 213 -9.57 13.89 -13.64
CA LEU A 213 -10.77 14.59 -14.09
C LEU A 213 -11.76 13.72 -14.86
N THR A 214 -11.71 12.40 -14.62
CA THR A 214 -12.63 11.43 -15.20
C THR A 214 -13.71 11.05 -14.19
N PRO A 215 -14.89 10.58 -14.64
CA PRO A 215 -15.80 9.81 -13.81
C PRO A 215 -15.07 8.64 -13.16
N THR A 216 -15.67 8.09 -12.11
CA THR A 216 -15.05 7.01 -11.35
C THR A 216 -15.20 5.68 -12.06
N GLU A 217 -16.18 5.54 -12.95
CA GLU A 217 -16.30 4.41 -13.86
C GLU A 217 -16.48 4.93 -15.29
N ILE A 218 -15.68 4.41 -16.23
CA ILE A 218 -15.85 4.67 -17.66
C ILE A 218 -16.51 3.44 -18.26
N LEU A 219 -17.74 3.58 -18.77
CA LEU A 219 -18.46 2.48 -19.41
C LEU A 219 -17.84 2.15 -20.78
N ASP A 220 -17.92 0.87 -21.16
CA ASP A 220 -17.73 0.44 -22.54
C ASP A 220 -18.93 0.92 -23.36
N THR A 221 -18.71 1.88 -24.24
CA THR A 221 -19.74 2.46 -25.12
C THR A 221 -20.36 1.41 -26.04
N ARG A 222 -19.65 0.32 -26.32
CA ARG A 222 -20.12 -0.78 -27.16
C ARG A 222 -21.04 -1.73 -26.38
N SER A 223 -21.14 -1.55 -25.07
CA SER A 223 -21.87 -2.42 -24.16
C SER A 223 -22.17 -1.67 -22.87
N ALA A 224 -23.37 -1.09 -22.78
CA ALA A 224 -23.84 -0.23 -21.69
C ALA A 224 -23.84 -0.81 -20.26
N LEU A 225 -23.26 -1.99 -20.05
CA LEU A 225 -23.26 -2.76 -18.81
C LEU A 225 -21.85 -3.11 -18.31
N GLU A 226 -20.82 -2.82 -19.11
CA GLU A 226 -19.43 -3.18 -18.79
C GLU A 226 -18.61 -1.92 -18.58
N THR A 227 -17.59 -2.01 -17.73
CA THR A 227 -16.73 -0.89 -17.36
C THR A 227 -15.32 -1.13 -17.90
N ILE A 228 -14.76 -0.15 -18.60
CA ILE A 228 -13.38 -0.18 -19.12
C ILE A 228 -12.37 0.16 -18.03
N ALA A 229 -12.68 1.19 -17.25
CA ALA A 229 -11.82 1.66 -16.17
C ALA A 229 -12.68 1.98 -14.95
N SER A 230 -12.25 1.50 -13.78
CA SER A 230 -12.96 1.74 -12.51
C SER A 230 -11.99 2.19 -11.40
N GLN A 231 -12.34 3.35 -10.88
CA GLN A 231 -11.95 4.07 -9.67
C GLN A 231 -12.67 3.65 -8.38
N PRO A 232 -12.09 2.94 -7.40
CA PRO A 232 -12.75 2.81 -6.10
C PRO A 232 -12.97 4.18 -5.47
N VAL A 233 -14.21 4.50 -5.09
CA VAL A 233 -14.58 5.75 -4.42
C VAL A 233 -15.42 5.47 -3.17
N ALA A 234 -15.07 6.17 -2.09
CA ALA A 234 -15.81 6.13 -0.84
C ALA A 234 -16.33 7.54 -0.52
N ILE A 235 -17.66 7.67 -0.52
CA ILE A 235 -18.37 8.87 -0.07
C ILE A 235 -18.87 8.58 1.35
N THR A 236 -18.48 9.41 2.31
CA THR A 236 -18.80 9.17 3.72
C THR A 236 -19.19 10.47 4.41
N PRO A 237 -20.40 10.56 4.98
CA PRO A 237 -20.83 11.69 5.78
C PRO A 237 -20.35 11.56 7.22
N TYR A 238 -19.72 12.61 7.73
CA TYR A 238 -19.26 12.70 9.12
C TYR A 238 -20.07 13.76 9.87
N ASN A 239 -20.32 13.53 11.14
CA ASN A 239 -20.83 14.56 12.03
C ASN A 239 -19.69 15.54 12.35
N ILE A 240 -19.83 16.79 11.93
CA ILE A 240 -18.74 17.77 12.05
C ILE A 240 -18.42 18.14 13.51
N ARG A 241 -19.38 17.98 14.44
CA ARG A 241 -19.17 18.31 15.86
C ARG A 241 -18.37 17.24 16.58
N THR A 242 -18.61 15.97 16.27
CA THR A 242 -17.91 14.85 16.90
C THR A 242 -16.67 14.42 16.13
N GLY A 243 -16.61 14.71 14.83
CA GLY A 243 -15.57 14.22 13.92
C GLY A 243 -15.68 12.72 13.61
N ALA A 244 -16.77 12.07 14.04
CA ALA A 244 -17.04 10.66 13.81
C ALA A 244 -17.95 10.46 12.58
N GLU A 245 -17.92 9.26 12.00
CA GLU A 245 -18.89 8.87 10.96
C GLU A 245 -20.30 9.02 11.52
N SER A 246 -21.22 9.48 10.67
CA SER A 246 -22.62 9.64 11.07
C SER A 246 -23.18 8.26 11.48
N PHE A 247 -23.91 8.18 12.59
CA PHE A 247 -24.37 6.88 13.11
C PHE A 247 -25.35 6.18 12.16
N GLN A 248 -26.13 6.96 11.41
CA GLN A 248 -27.07 6.50 10.39
C GLN A 248 -26.86 7.35 9.14
N TYR A 249 -26.59 6.72 8.01
CA TYR A 249 -26.45 7.40 6.72
C TYR A 249 -26.64 6.41 5.59
N GLY A 250 -26.95 6.92 4.39
CA GLY A 250 -27.00 6.13 3.16
C GLY A 250 -26.23 6.83 2.05
N VAL A 251 -25.77 6.08 1.07
CA VAL A 251 -25.16 6.64 -0.15
C VAL A 251 -25.66 5.84 -1.34
N TYR A 252 -26.06 6.55 -2.39
CA TYR A 252 -26.31 6.00 -3.71
C TYR A 252 -25.45 6.74 -4.72
N TYR A 253 -24.55 6.01 -5.39
CA TYR A 253 -23.63 6.57 -6.37
C TYR A 253 -23.43 5.55 -7.49
N LEU A 254 -23.57 6.01 -8.73
CA LEU A 254 -23.28 5.25 -9.94
C LEU A 254 -21.99 5.84 -10.50
N GLY A 255 -20.92 5.04 -10.62
CA GLY A 255 -19.58 5.59 -10.89
C GLY A 255 -19.42 6.29 -12.24
N TYR A 256 -20.27 5.91 -13.20
CA TYR A 256 -20.33 6.48 -14.55
C TYR A 256 -21.17 7.75 -14.66
N GLU A 257 -21.95 8.08 -13.62
CA GLU A 257 -22.66 9.36 -13.53
C GLU A 257 -21.91 10.27 -12.54
N PRO A 258 -21.73 11.57 -12.86
CA PRO A 258 -21.04 12.49 -11.95
C PRO A 258 -21.92 12.95 -10.78
N ILE A 259 -22.96 12.18 -10.41
CA ILE A 259 -23.95 12.55 -9.38
C ILE A 259 -24.00 11.47 -8.30
N ALA A 260 -23.85 11.88 -7.04
CA ALA A 260 -24.07 11.02 -5.88
C ALA A 260 -25.19 11.57 -4.99
N LEU A 261 -26.00 10.68 -4.43
CA LEU A 261 -27.01 11.01 -3.43
C LEU A 261 -26.52 10.53 -2.07
N VAL A 262 -26.40 11.45 -1.12
CA VAL A 262 -26.03 11.17 0.26
C VAL A 262 -27.24 11.40 1.15
N PHE A 263 -27.65 10.35 1.85
CA PHE A 263 -28.79 10.35 2.76
C PHE A 263 -28.29 10.53 4.18
N VAL A 264 -28.81 11.53 4.89
CA VAL A 264 -28.38 11.89 6.25
C VAL A 264 -29.57 12.20 7.13
N ASN A 265 -29.37 12.19 8.45
CA ASN A 265 -30.38 12.69 9.38
C ASN A 265 -30.59 14.20 9.15
N PRO A 266 -31.81 14.68 8.86
CA PRO A 266 -32.04 16.08 8.47
C PRO A 266 -31.57 17.13 9.48
N TYR A 267 -31.54 16.79 10.77
CA TYR A 267 -31.20 17.72 11.85
C TYR A 267 -29.74 17.58 12.32
N GLU A 268 -28.96 16.67 11.73
CA GLU A 268 -27.55 16.47 12.07
C GLU A 268 -26.66 17.38 11.21
N PRO A 269 -25.67 18.08 11.80
CA PRO A 269 -24.71 18.87 11.03
C PRO A 269 -23.67 17.94 10.40
N VAL A 270 -23.82 17.72 9.10
CA VAL A 270 -22.98 16.78 8.35
C VAL A 270 -21.93 17.49 7.51
N MET A 271 -20.72 16.94 7.50
CA MET A 271 -19.74 17.21 6.45
C MET A 271 -19.64 15.98 5.55
N ILE A 272 -19.33 16.16 4.28
CA ILE A 272 -19.19 15.04 3.35
C ILE A 272 -17.75 14.95 2.88
N LYS A 273 -17.17 13.76 3.03
CA LYS A 273 -15.83 13.44 2.56
C LYS A 273 -15.92 12.43 1.43
N VAL A 274 -15.25 12.73 0.32
CA VAL A 274 -15.11 11.85 -0.85
C VAL A 274 -13.64 11.44 -0.96
N THR A 275 -13.39 10.14 -0.92
CA THR A 275 -12.05 9.55 -0.97
C THR A 275 -11.91 8.73 -2.24
N TYR A 276 -10.84 8.97 -3.00
CA TYR A 276 -10.60 8.35 -4.31
C TYR A 276 -9.40 7.38 -4.23
N GLY A 277 -9.60 6.15 -4.71
CA GLY A 277 -8.59 5.07 -4.73
C GLY A 277 -8.52 4.23 -3.45
N ALA A 278 -7.98 3.01 -3.58
CA ALA A 278 -7.67 2.11 -2.47
C ALA A 278 -6.24 1.55 -2.65
N PRO A 279 -5.22 2.06 -1.91
CA PRO A 279 -5.28 3.08 -0.86
C PRO A 279 -5.67 4.47 -1.38
N ALA A 280 -6.16 5.33 -0.48
CA ALA A 280 -6.62 6.68 -0.82
C ALA A 280 -5.51 7.51 -1.49
N ARG A 281 -5.71 7.89 -2.77
CA ARG A 281 -4.80 8.72 -3.56
C ARG A 281 -5.14 10.21 -3.49
N ALA A 282 -6.43 10.53 -3.37
CA ALA A 282 -6.92 11.89 -3.21
C ALA A 282 -8.15 11.95 -2.30
N THR A 283 -8.41 13.11 -1.72
CA THR A 283 -9.57 13.35 -0.86
C THR A 283 -10.12 14.74 -1.11
N SER A 284 -11.43 14.82 -1.29
CA SER A 284 -12.19 16.06 -1.37
C SER A 284 -13.23 16.09 -0.27
N PHE A 285 -13.58 17.26 0.24
CA PHE A 285 -14.61 17.38 1.26
C PHE A 285 -15.34 18.71 1.19
N VAL A 286 -16.60 18.69 1.64
CA VAL A 286 -17.45 19.87 1.79
C VAL A 286 -17.89 19.98 3.25
N VAL A 287 -17.65 21.14 3.83
CA VAL A 287 -17.82 21.42 5.28
C VAL A 287 -18.56 22.73 5.55
N ASN A 288 -18.93 23.49 4.51
CA ASN A 288 -19.54 24.82 4.63
C ASN A 288 -18.63 25.77 5.44
N ALA A 289 -17.41 25.98 4.95
CA ALA A 289 -16.42 26.83 5.60
C ALA A 289 -16.67 28.31 5.32
N SER A 290 -16.35 29.16 6.30
CA SER A 290 -16.41 30.61 6.17
C SER A 290 -15.17 31.26 6.76
N THR A 291 -14.95 32.55 6.51
CA THR A 291 -13.85 33.30 7.12
C THR A 291 -13.95 33.35 8.65
N GLN A 292 -15.17 33.32 9.20
CA GLN A 292 -15.40 33.28 10.64
C GLN A 292 -15.23 31.87 11.22
N TYR A 293 -15.59 30.83 10.46
CA TYR A 293 -15.47 29.42 10.85
C TYR A 293 -14.74 28.62 9.76
N PRO A 294 -13.39 28.69 9.74
CA PRO A 294 -12.61 28.12 8.65
C PRO A 294 -12.60 26.60 8.60
N GLU A 295 -12.89 25.91 9.72
CA GLU A 295 -13.00 24.45 9.77
C GLU A 295 -14.40 23.95 9.34
N GLY A 296 -15.34 24.86 9.07
CA GLY A 296 -16.70 24.55 8.65
C GLY A 296 -17.70 24.34 9.78
N TYR A 297 -18.97 24.40 9.41
CA TYR A 297 -20.12 24.19 10.31
C TYR A 297 -20.99 23.00 9.95
N GLY A 298 -20.72 22.38 8.80
CA GLY A 298 -21.53 21.33 8.22
C GLY A 298 -22.81 21.87 7.59
N TYR A 299 -23.50 20.96 6.92
CA TYR A 299 -24.81 21.18 6.31
C TYR A 299 -25.87 20.58 7.22
N VAL A 300 -26.92 21.36 7.49
CA VAL A 300 -28.12 20.91 8.19
C VAL A 300 -29.29 21.13 7.24
N LEU A 301 -30.03 20.07 6.90
CA LEU A 301 -31.15 20.18 5.98
C LEU A 301 -32.37 20.80 6.66
N GLY A 302 -32.59 20.50 7.94
CA GLY A 302 -33.79 20.88 8.67
C GLY A 302 -35.02 20.26 8.01
N ASP A 303 -35.98 21.10 7.63
CA ASP A 303 -37.22 20.66 6.97
C ASP A 303 -37.10 20.63 5.44
N LYS A 304 -35.93 20.94 4.88
CA LYS A 304 -35.71 20.86 3.42
C LYS A 304 -35.52 19.39 3.02
N PRO A 305 -36.30 18.86 2.07
CA PRO A 305 -36.17 17.47 1.66
C PRO A 305 -34.88 17.20 0.85
N LEU A 306 -34.36 18.23 0.17
CA LEU A 306 -33.28 18.10 -0.79
C LEU A 306 -32.34 19.33 -0.81
N LEU A 307 -31.04 19.08 -0.89
CA LEU A 307 -29.99 20.09 -1.06
C LEU A 307 -29.01 19.64 -2.15
N TYR A 308 -28.71 20.50 -3.13
CA TYR A 308 -27.69 20.23 -4.14
C TYR A 308 -26.37 20.96 -3.83
N ILE A 309 -25.25 20.26 -4.00
CA ILE A 309 -23.91 20.80 -3.79
C ILE A 309 -23.03 20.36 -4.97
N SER A 310 -22.45 21.31 -5.72
CA SER A 310 -21.38 20.99 -6.67
C SER A 310 -20.10 20.68 -5.89
N LEU A 311 -19.57 19.48 -6.04
CA LEU A 311 -18.40 19.02 -5.31
C LEU A 311 -17.18 19.85 -5.68
N ILE A 312 -16.91 20.07 -6.97
CA ILE A 312 -15.72 20.81 -7.44
C ILE A 312 -15.73 22.23 -6.88
N ASN A 313 -16.82 22.97 -7.08
CA ASN A 313 -16.93 24.37 -6.65
C ASN A 313 -16.84 24.50 -5.12
N GLN A 314 -17.70 23.77 -4.39
CA GLN A 314 -17.78 23.91 -2.95
C GLN A 314 -16.52 23.37 -2.26
N SER A 315 -15.96 22.26 -2.76
CA SER A 315 -14.71 21.71 -2.24
C SER A 315 -13.53 22.63 -2.52
N ALA A 316 -13.46 23.31 -3.68
CA ALA A 316 -12.40 24.28 -3.96
C ALA A 316 -12.40 25.42 -2.92
N LYS A 317 -13.59 25.96 -2.59
CA LYS A 317 -13.75 27.03 -1.57
C LYS A 317 -13.46 26.52 -0.17
N ASP A 318 -14.13 25.45 0.24
CA ASP A 318 -14.04 24.92 1.60
C ASP A 318 -12.63 24.45 1.92
N MET A 319 -12.04 23.63 1.04
CA MET A 319 -10.70 23.12 1.27
C MET A 319 -9.65 24.22 1.18
N TYR A 320 -9.85 25.28 0.38
CA TYR A 320 -8.95 26.44 0.36
C TYR A 320 -8.95 27.15 1.70
N LEU A 321 -10.13 27.44 2.25
CA LEU A 321 -10.27 28.10 3.55
C LEU A 321 -9.70 27.26 4.70
N VAL A 322 -10.02 25.95 4.73
CA VAL A 322 -9.48 25.01 5.71
C VAL A 322 -7.96 24.93 5.60
N SER A 323 -7.42 24.75 4.39
CA SER A 323 -5.98 24.63 4.15
C SER A 323 -5.25 25.92 4.50
N LYS A 324 -5.80 27.09 4.13
CA LYS A 324 -5.25 28.40 4.47
C LYS A 324 -5.25 28.65 5.97
N ALA A 325 -6.31 28.30 6.68
CA ALA A 325 -6.40 28.49 8.14
C ALA A 325 -5.52 27.52 8.93
N ARG A 326 -5.37 26.28 8.46
CA ARG A 326 -4.41 25.32 9.04
C ARG A 326 -2.98 25.74 8.73
N TYR A 327 -2.70 26.18 7.50
CA TYR A 327 -1.38 26.66 7.10
C TYR A 327 -1.00 27.99 7.75
N SER A 328 -1.91 28.92 7.97
CA SER A 328 -1.61 30.18 8.66
C SER A 328 -1.21 29.94 10.12
N ARG A 329 -1.85 28.96 10.78
CA ARG A 329 -1.41 28.47 12.09
C ARG A 329 -0.03 27.84 12.02
N ALA A 330 0.24 26.98 11.04
CA ALA A 330 1.55 26.32 10.88
C ALA A 330 2.69 27.30 10.57
N SER A 331 2.48 28.20 9.60
CA SER A 331 3.44 29.23 9.21
C SER A 331 3.69 30.25 10.33
N GLY A 332 2.68 30.55 11.16
CA GLY A 332 2.85 31.31 12.41
C GLY A 332 3.80 30.64 13.41
N TYR A 333 3.99 29.32 13.31
CA TYR A 333 4.97 28.54 14.06
C TYR A 333 6.24 28.23 13.26
N LEU A 334 6.50 28.98 12.18
CA LEU A 334 7.68 28.86 11.29
C LEU A 334 7.75 27.52 10.52
N LEU A 335 6.64 26.75 10.46
CA LEU A 335 6.51 25.56 9.63
C LEU A 335 6.02 25.99 8.24
N ARG A 336 6.96 26.14 7.30
CA ARG A 336 6.68 26.60 5.94
C ARG A 336 6.99 25.51 4.92
N HIS A 337 6.23 25.51 3.82
CA HIS A 337 6.44 24.60 2.70
C HIS A 337 6.26 25.37 1.38
N LEU A 338 7.31 25.45 0.57
CA LEU A 338 7.36 26.37 -0.57
C LEU A 338 6.32 26.03 -1.66
N SER A 339 6.17 24.74 -2.00
CA SER A 339 5.16 24.30 -2.97
C SER A 339 3.74 24.54 -2.45
N LEU A 340 3.54 24.46 -1.12
CA LEU A 340 2.22 24.69 -0.52
C LEU A 340 1.84 26.18 -0.61
N GLU A 341 2.78 27.08 -0.35
CA GLU A 341 2.57 28.53 -0.54
C GLU A 341 2.26 28.86 -1.99
N ARG A 342 2.98 28.27 -2.94
CA ARG A 342 2.72 28.42 -4.39
C ARG A 342 1.32 27.93 -4.75
N TYR A 343 0.92 26.73 -4.33
CA TYR A 343 -0.39 26.16 -4.66
C TYR A 343 -1.55 26.93 -4.01
N LEU A 344 -1.41 27.40 -2.77
CA LEU A 344 -2.42 28.26 -2.14
C LEU A 344 -2.53 29.62 -2.85
N ALA A 345 -1.42 30.20 -3.31
CA ALA A 345 -1.44 31.46 -4.05
C ALA A 345 -2.11 31.29 -5.43
N LEU A 346 -1.73 30.26 -6.19
CA LEU A 346 -2.35 29.95 -7.48
C LEU A 346 -3.84 29.60 -7.33
N ALA A 347 -4.20 28.77 -6.35
CA ALA A 347 -5.58 28.44 -6.05
C ALA A 347 -6.41 29.69 -5.73
N SER A 348 -5.86 30.62 -4.95
CA SER A 348 -6.52 31.88 -4.63
C SER A 348 -6.82 32.71 -5.87
N ARG A 349 -5.89 32.72 -6.85
CA ARG A 349 -6.05 33.46 -8.11
C ARG A 349 -7.12 32.84 -9.00
N HIS A 350 -7.05 31.52 -9.21
CA HIS A 350 -8.06 30.81 -10.02
C HIS A 350 -9.45 30.86 -9.39
N LEU A 351 -9.54 30.79 -8.06
CA LEU A 351 -10.82 30.90 -7.35
C LEU A 351 -11.44 32.30 -7.49
N SER A 352 -10.65 33.38 -7.45
CA SER A 352 -11.17 34.72 -7.74
C SER A 352 -11.64 34.87 -9.19
N LEU A 353 -10.90 34.34 -10.16
CA LEU A 353 -11.31 34.37 -11.58
C LEU A 353 -12.59 33.56 -11.80
N ALA A 354 -12.73 32.41 -11.15
CA ALA A 354 -13.94 31.59 -11.20
C ALA A 354 -15.16 32.34 -10.65
N GLU A 355 -14.99 33.10 -9.57
CA GLU A 355 -16.06 33.93 -9.00
C GLU A 355 -16.44 35.11 -9.89
N ASP A 356 -15.45 35.75 -10.52
CA ASP A 356 -15.68 36.85 -11.47
C ASP A 356 -16.45 36.35 -12.72
N TYR A 357 -16.04 35.21 -13.30
CA TYR A 357 -16.74 34.60 -14.44
C TYR A 357 -18.14 34.09 -14.08
N ALA A 358 -18.32 33.53 -12.88
CA ALA A 358 -19.63 33.11 -12.41
C ALA A 358 -20.59 34.29 -12.23
N GLN A 359 -20.08 35.46 -11.80
CA GLN A 359 -20.87 36.70 -11.70
C GLN A 359 -21.18 37.33 -13.05
N SER A 360 -20.28 37.20 -14.04
CA SER A 360 -20.51 37.70 -15.41
C SER A 360 -21.39 36.78 -16.26
N GLY A 361 -21.72 35.58 -15.75
CA GLY A 361 -22.57 34.60 -16.43
C GLY A 361 -21.83 33.68 -17.42
N ASP A 362 -20.49 33.77 -17.49
CA ASP A 362 -19.66 32.87 -18.31
C ASP A 362 -19.35 31.58 -17.52
N TYR A 363 -20.37 30.73 -17.38
CA TYR A 363 -20.28 29.51 -16.56
C TYR A 363 -19.27 28.48 -17.08
N SER A 364 -19.02 28.45 -18.40
CA SER A 364 -18.05 27.52 -18.99
C SER A 364 -16.64 27.82 -18.49
N LYS A 365 -16.21 29.09 -18.60
CA LYS A 365 -14.92 29.51 -18.05
C LYS A 365 -14.88 29.41 -16.54
N ALA A 366 -15.98 29.73 -15.85
CA ALA A 366 -16.04 29.59 -14.40
C ALA A 366 -15.81 28.14 -13.95
N CYS A 367 -16.39 27.14 -14.62
CA CYS A 367 -16.19 25.73 -14.30
C CYS A 367 -14.74 25.30 -14.51
N GLY A 368 -14.11 25.73 -15.61
CA GLY A 368 -12.68 25.47 -15.86
C GLY A 368 -11.77 26.05 -14.79
N GLU A 369 -12.01 27.30 -14.37
CA GLU A 369 -11.26 27.95 -13.29
C GLU A 369 -11.50 27.29 -11.91
N TYR A 370 -12.73 26.85 -11.61
CA TYR A 370 -13.02 26.07 -10.41
C TYR A 370 -12.28 24.74 -10.39
N ALA A 371 -12.21 24.03 -11.53
CA ALA A 371 -11.45 22.78 -11.64
C ALA A 371 -9.95 23.00 -11.39
N LEU A 372 -9.36 24.06 -11.96
CA LEU A 372 -7.96 24.44 -11.72
C LEU A 372 -7.70 24.73 -10.24
N ALA A 373 -8.55 25.55 -9.61
CA ALA A 373 -8.47 25.84 -8.18
C ALA A 373 -8.60 24.58 -7.33
N TRP A 374 -9.54 23.69 -7.68
CA TRP A 374 -9.80 22.46 -6.94
C TRP A 374 -8.59 21.52 -6.92
N ILE A 375 -7.97 21.26 -8.08
CA ILE A 375 -6.76 20.39 -8.18
C ILE A 375 -5.63 20.92 -7.31
N LEU A 376 -5.35 22.23 -7.40
CA LEU A 376 -4.31 22.89 -6.62
C LEU A 376 -4.59 22.79 -5.10
N VAL A 377 -5.85 22.95 -4.70
CA VAL A 377 -6.26 22.88 -3.30
C VAL A 377 -6.24 21.45 -2.76
N VAL A 378 -6.62 20.44 -3.55
CA VAL A 378 -6.52 19.03 -3.15
C VAL A 378 -5.06 18.67 -2.85
N LYS A 379 -4.13 19.10 -3.71
CA LYS A 379 -2.68 18.91 -3.47
C LYS A 379 -2.19 19.74 -2.29
N ALA A 380 -2.61 21.00 -2.16
CA ALA A 380 -2.27 21.85 -1.02
C ALA A 380 -2.72 21.23 0.31
N TYR A 381 -3.93 20.68 0.36
CA TYR A 381 -4.45 20.01 1.55
C TYR A 381 -3.63 18.77 1.92
N ASP A 382 -3.21 17.95 0.94
CA ASP A 382 -2.31 16.82 1.17
C ASP A 382 -0.98 17.27 1.79
N TYR A 383 -0.36 18.36 1.30
CA TYR A 383 0.84 18.92 1.92
C TYR A 383 0.60 19.46 3.33
N VAL A 384 -0.53 20.15 3.57
CA VAL A 384 -0.90 20.62 4.93
C VAL A 384 -1.06 19.46 5.89
N GLN A 385 -1.75 18.40 5.46
CA GLN A 385 -1.99 17.23 6.28
C GLN A 385 -0.68 16.48 6.55
N LYS A 386 0.19 16.32 5.54
CA LYS A 386 1.55 15.81 5.71
C LYS A 386 2.34 16.64 6.70
N LEU A 387 2.35 17.96 6.58
CA LEU A 387 3.03 18.87 7.51
C LEU A 387 2.56 18.72 8.97
N ILE A 388 1.24 18.59 9.19
CA ILE A 388 0.68 18.35 10.53
C ILE A 388 1.07 16.96 11.05
N SER A 389 0.98 15.94 10.20
CA SER A 389 1.33 14.55 10.55
C SER A 389 2.83 14.40 10.87
N GLU A 390 3.71 15.05 10.11
CA GLU A 390 5.15 15.10 10.35
C GLU A 390 5.44 15.74 11.72
N SER A 391 4.69 16.78 12.09
CA SER A 391 4.80 17.39 13.42
C SER A 391 4.43 16.42 14.56
N ALA A 392 3.37 15.63 14.36
CA ALA A 392 2.94 14.61 15.32
C ALA A 392 3.96 13.47 15.46
N ILE A 393 4.49 12.97 14.34
CA ILE A 393 5.53 11.93 14.31
C ILE A 393 6.83 12.45 14.94
N THR A 394 7.25 13.68 14.62
CA THR A 394 8.41 14.33 15.26
C THR A 394 8.23 14.41 16.77
N THR A 395 7.05 14.83 17.23
CA THR A 395 6.74 14.90 18.67
C THR A 395 6.81 13.52 19.34
N LEU A 396 6.37 12.47 18.65
CA LEU A 396 6.44 11.09 19.15
C LEU A 396 7.90 10.61 19.27
N ILE A 397 8.70 10.78 18.20
CA ILE A 397 10.10 10.34 18.16
C ILE A 397 10.92 11.07 19.21
N VAL A 398 10.79 12.40 19.28
CA VAL A 398 11.51 13.23 20.25
C VAL A 398 11.00 12.96 21.66
N GLY A 399 9.69 12.77 21.87
CA GLY A 399 9.13 12.42 23.16
C GLY A 399 9.67 11.09 23.69
N ALA A 400 9.81 10.08 22.83
CA ALA A 400 10.42 8.80 23.18
C ALA A 400 11.91 8.94 23.55
N LEU A 401 12.64 9.78 22.80
CA LEU A 401 14.04 10.10 23.09
C LEU A 401 14.18 10.88 24.41
N ILE A 402 13.31 11.86 24.67
CA ILE A 402 13.28 12.64 25.92
C ILE A 402 13.05 11.72 27.11
N ILE A 403 12.11 10.78 27.04
CA ILE A 403 11.84 9.85 28.13
C ILE A 403 13.06 8.96 28.39
N ALA A 404 13.67 8.39 27.34
CA ALA A 404 14.88 7.57 27.47
C ALA A 404 16.05 8.38 28.06
N ALA A 405 16.26 9.60 27.56
CA ALA A 405 17.31 10.50 28.04
C ALA A 405 17.06 10.95 29.48
N ALA A 406 15.83 11.29 29.86
CA ALA A 406 15.47 11.70 31.21
C ALA A 406 15.72 10.58 32.24
N LEU A 407 15.38 9.32 31.89
CA LEU A 407 15.65 8.16 32.72
C LEU A 407 17.16 7.96 32.95
N LEU A 408 17.98 8.13 31.91
CA LEU A 408 19.44 8.00 32.00
C LEU A 408 20.08 9.21 32.71
N LEU A 409 19.57 10.41 32.46
CA LEU A 409 20.06 11.66 33.04
C LEU A 409 19.78 11.72 34.54
N GLU A 410 18.59 11.29 35.01
CA GLU A 410 18.31 11.16 36.44
C GLU A 410 19.34 10.26 37.13
N ARG A 411 19.65 9.12 36.50
CA ARG A 411 20.63 8.15 37.03
C ARG A 411 22.08 8.65 36.98
N LEU A 412 22.37 9.57 36.07
CA LEU A 412 23.68 10.21 35.95
C LEU A 412 23.86 11.31 37.01
N LEU A 413 22.81 12.08 37.31
CA LEU A 413 22.87 13.22 38.24
C LEU A 413 22.65 12.81 39.71
N PHE A 414 21.76 11.85 39.99
CA PHE A 414 21.33 11.52 41.35
C PHE A 414 21.68 10.08 41.76
N THR A 415 21.87 9.85 43.06
CA THR A 415 22.37 8.57 43.60
C THR A 415 21.38 7.82 44.50
N GLY A 416 20.22 8.41 44.83
CA GLY A 416 19.26 7.88 45.80
C GLY A 416 18.31 6.81 45.24
N GLY A 417 17.95 5.83 46.08
CA GLY A 417 16.89 4.84 45.83
C GLY A 417 15.53 5.21 46.43
N GLY A 418 14.56 4.29 46.35
CA GLY A 418 13.24 4.43 47.00
C GLY A 418 12.25 5.37 46.29
N MET A 419 11.20 5.81 46.99
CA MET A 419 10.12 6.64 46.44
C MET A 419 10.62 8.01 45.96
N GLY A 420 11.62 8.59 46.64
CA GLY A 420 12.25 9.85 46.23
C GLY A 420 12.92 9.79 44.86
N ARG A 421 13.26 8.59 44.37
CA ARG A 421 13.74 8.40 42.99
C ARG A 421 12.64 8.70 41.98
N LEU A 422 11.44 8.16 42.19
CA LEU A 422 10.32 8.35 41.28
C LEU A 422 9.99 9.85 41.14
N PHE A 423 9.98 10.59 42.25
CA PHE A 423 9.80 12.05 42.23
C PHE A 423 10.88 12.78 41.42
N ARG A 424 12.17 12.44 41.59
CA ARG A 424 13.25 13.06 40.80
C ARG A 424 13.16 12.71 39.32
N THR A 425 12.84 11.46 39.00
CA THR A 425 12.65 11.03 37.60
C THR A 425 11.49 11.80 36.96
N LEU A 426 10.35 11.90 37.64
CA LEU A 426 9.21 12.68 37.16
C LEU A 426 9.58 14.16 36.99
N LEU A 427 10.36 14.73 37.90
CA LEU A 427 10.83 16.12 37.80
C LEU A 427 11.74 16.33 36.59
N VAL A 428 12.70 15.43 36.33
CA VAL A 428 13.59 15.52 35.16
C VAL A 428 12.81 15.36 33.86
N VAL A 429 11.88 14.41 33.79
CA VAL A 429 10.98 14.21 32.65
C VAL A 429 10.14 15.47 32.40
N ALA A 430 9.51 16.01 33.45
CA ALA A 430 8.71 17.23 33.37
C ALA A 430 9.55 18.43 32.92
N ALA A 431 10.77 18.58 33.42
CA ALA A 431 11.68 19.65 33.01
C ALA A 431 12.07 19.55 31.53
N MET A 432 12.41 18.35 31.03
CA MET A 432 12.76 18.16 29.62
C MET A 432 11.56 18.37 28.68
N PHE A 433 10.37 17.91 29.06
CA PHE A 433 9.15 18.18 28.28
C PHE A 433 8.75 19.65 28.32
N THR A 434 8.91 20.32 29.47
CA THR A 434 8.69 21.77 29.57
C THR A 434 9.63 22.50 28.61
N LEU A 435 10.92 22.14 28.60
CA LEU A 435 11.88 22.70 27.65
C LEU A 435 11.44 22.44 26.20
N PHE A 436 11.04 21.21 25.87
CA PHE A 436 10.54 20.86 24.55
C PHE A 436 9.30 21.68 24.13
N PHE A 437 8.29 21.86 24.99
CA PHE A 437 7.10 22.66 24.65
C PHE A 437 7.37 24.16 24.55
N THR A 438 8.45 24.64 25.14
CA THR A 438 8.88 26.03 24.97
C THR A 438 9.68 26.23 23.69
N THR A 439 10.47 25.24 23.26
CA THR A 439 11.38 25.37 22.12
C THR A 439 10.78 24.88 20.81
N PHE A 440 10.00 23.81 20.81
CA PHE A 440 9.34 23.26 19.62
C PHE A 440 7.93 23.80 19.52
N PRO A 441 7.57 24.68 18.57
CA PRO A 441 6.22 25.21 18.48
C PRO A 441 5.24 24.24 17.78
N GLY A 442 5.74 23.23 17.06
CA GLY A 442 4.95 22.32 16.24
C GLY A 442 3.90 21.50 17.00
N TYR A 443 4.12 21.20 18.29
CA TYR A 443 3.13 20.45 19.07
C TYR A 443 1.77 21.15 19.13
N LYS A 444 1.71 22.48 19.01
CA LYS A 444 0.44 23.23 19.02
C LYS A 444 -0.45 22.98 17.81
N LEU A 445 0.10 22.38 16.74
CA LEU A 445 -0.68 21.95 15.57
C LEU A 445 -1.42 20.63 15.79
N ILE A 446 -1.01 19.85 16.80
CA ILE A 446 -1.61 18.57 17.13
C ILE A 446 -2.88 18.85 17.95
N PHE A 447 -3.99 18.20 17.58
CA PHE A 447 -5.29 18.39 18.24
C PHE A 447 -5.24 18.12 19.75
N SER A 448 -4.49 17.10 20.18
CA SER A 448 -4.21 16.83 21.60
C SER A 448 -2.77 16.36 21.80
N PRO A 449 -1.83 17.28 22.11
CA PRO A 449 -0.43 16.95 22.35
C PRO A 449 -0.26 16.02 23.56
N PHE A 450 -1.07 16.23 24.61
CA PHE A 450 -1.05 15.45 25.84
C PHE A 450 -1.40 13.97 25.63
N MET A 451 -2.37 13.67 24.76
CA MET A 451 -2.73 12.30 24.42
C MET A 451 -1.57 11.57 23.72
N LEU A 452 -0.89 12.25 22.80
CA LEU A 452 0.26 11.70 22.09
C LEU A 452 1.43 11.42 23.04
N ILE A 453 1.62 12.26 24.06
CA ILE A 453 2.64 12.04 25.10
C ILE A 453 2.26 10.88 26.01
N LEU A 454 1.00 10.78 26.44
CA LEU A 454 0.49 9.67 27.26
C LEU A 454 0.65 8.31 26.57
N ALA A 455 0.56 8.29 25.24
CA ALA A 455 0.80 7.08 24.46
C ALA A 455 2.23 6.54 24.62
N ILE A 456 3.23 7.38 24.87
CA ILE A 456 4.64 6.97 24.93
C ILE A 456 4.93 6.14 26.20
N PRO A 457 4.63 6.60 27.44
CA PRO A 457 4.74 5.77 28.63
C PRO A 457 3.87 4.51 28.56
N LEU A 458 2.68 4.59 27.96
CA LEU A 458 1.81 3.42 27.77
C LEU A 458 2.48 2.38 26.85
N ALA A 459 3.11 2.82 25.77
CA ALA A 459 3.89 1.96 24.89
C ALA A 459 5.12 1.37 25.60
N TYR A 460 5.86 2.16 26.39
CA TYR A 460 6.96 1.65 27.21
C TYR A 460 6.48 0.62 28.25
N MET A 461 5.33 0.85 28.87
CA MET A 461 4.71 -0.07 29.81
C MET A 461 4.33 -1.38 29.10
N LEU A 462 3.70 -1.30 27.93
CA LEU A 462 3.37 -2.47 27.11
C LEU A 462 4.62 -3.26 26.72
N ILE A 463 5.66 -2.58 26.20
CA ILE A 463 6.94 -3.21 25.85
C ILE A 463 7.58 -3.87 27.07
N THR A 464 7.56 -3.21 28.22
CA THR A 464 8.11 -3.76 29.47
C THR A 464 7.35 -4.99 29.93
N ILE A 465 6.01 -4.98 29.85
CA ILE A 465 5.16 -6.14 30.16
C ILE A 465 5.45 -7.29 29.22
N VAL A 466 5.56 -7.03 27.91
CA VAL A 466 5.88 -8.06 26.92
C VAL A 466 7.28 -8.64 27.17
N LEU A 467 8.29 -7.81 27.41
CA LEU A 467 9.65 -8.26 27.73
C LEU A 467 9.69 -9.07 29.04
N LEU A 468 8.95 -8.63 30.06
CA LEU A 468 8.83 -9.37 31.32
C LEU A 468 8.16 -10.72 31.09
N PHE A 469 7.11 -10.77 30.27
CA PHE A 469 6.42 -12.00 29.92
C PHE A 469 7.34 -12.96 29.15
N ILE A 470 8.07 -12.47 28.14
CA ILE A 470 9.06 -13.27 27.40
C ILE A 470 10.15 -13.79 28.34
N ASN A 471 10.70 -12.95 29.21
CA ASN A 471 11.72 -13.37 30.16
C ASN A 471 11.20 -14.44 31.12
N LYS A 472 9.99 -14.27 31.65
CA LYS A 472 9.33 -15.24 32.54
C LYS A 472 9.01 -16.54 31.82
N ALA A 473 8.56 -16.47 30.57
CA ALA A 473 8.30 -17.65 29.74
C ALA A 473 9.59 -18.42 29.47
N LEU A 474 10.69 -17.73 29.11
CA LEU A 474 12.00 -18.34 28.93
C LEU A 474 12.56 -18.94 30.23
N GLU A 475 12.36 -18.27 31.35
CA GLU A 475 12.75 -18.76 32.68
C GLU A 475 11.96 -20.00 33.07
N GLU A 476 10.65 -20.05 32.79
CA GLU A 476 9.80 -21.21 33.04
C GLU A 476 10.19 -22.41 32.17
N VAL A 477 10.41 -22.20 30.86
CA VAL A 477 10.92 -23.24 29.95
C VAL A 477 12.24 -23.81 30.47
N LYS A 478 13.14 -22.94 30.95
CA LYS A 478 14.41 -23.35 31.54
C LYS A 478 14.22 -24.07 32.87
N ARG A 479 13.35 -23.61 33.76
CA ARG A 479 13.07 -24.28 35.04
C ARG A 479 12.58 -25.70 34.79
N ARG A 480 11.64 -25.88 33.86
CA ARG A 480 11.18 -27.20 33.42
C ARG A 480 12.31 -28.04 32.85
N ARG A 481 13.21 -27.43 32.08
CA ARG A 481 14.41 -28.12 31.56
C ARG A 481 15.32 -28.60 32.69
N THR A 482 15.63 -27.76 33.68
CA THR A 482 16.48 -28.14 34.83
C THR A 482 15.79 -29.15 35.74
N GLU A 483 14.47 -29.06 35.94
CA GLU A 483 13.67 -30.04 36.68
C GLU A 483 13.70 -31.43 36.02
N LEU A 484 13.65 -31.49 34.67
CA LEU A 484 13.60 -32.74 33.92
C LEU A 484 14.98 -33.34 33.62
N LEU A 485 16.00 -32.49 33.41
CA LEU A 485 17.30 -32.91 32.90
C LEU A 485 18.45 -32.73 33.90
N GLY A 486 18.24 -32.12 35.07
CA GLY A 486 19.30 -31.84 36.05
C GLY A 486 20.18 -30.61 35.73
N GLU A 487 21.12 -30.28 36.63
CA GLU A 487 21.99 -29.10 36.50
C GLU A 487 23.21 -29.39 35.59
N HIS A 488 23.05 -29.23 34.28
CA HIS A 488 24.10 -29.52 33.29
C HIS A 488 24.63 -28.31 32.50
N GLU A 489 24.25 -27.08 32.86
CA GLU A 489 24.72 -25.83 32.23
C GLU A 489 24.92 -24.73 33.30
N ILE A 490 26.14 -24.17 33.43
CA ILE A 490 26.39 -23.03 34.33
C ILE A 490 25.92 -21.73 33.69
N GLU A 491 25.10 -20.99 34.45
CA GLU A 491 24.60 -19.67 34.09
C GLU A 491 25.74 -18.66 33.83
N ARG A 492 25.76 -18.11 32.62
CA ARG A 492 26.33 -16.77 32.35
C ARG A 492 25.28 -15.95 31.63
N GLY A 493 24.34 -15.42 32.40
CA GLY A 493 23.27 -14.55 31.90
C GLY A 493 23.85 -13.29 31.26
N TYR A 494 23.96 -13.28 29.92
CA TYR A 494 24.34 -12.08 29.18
C TYR A 494 23.38 -10.91 29.47
N THR A 495 22.09 -11.23 29.67
CA THR A 495 21.03 -10.28 30.01
C THR A 495 21.16 -9.70 31.41
N SER A 496 21.55 -10.50 32.41
CA SER A 496 21.78 -10.01 33.77
C SER A 496 22.99 -9.08 33.83
N PHE A 497 24.06 -9.42 33.08
CA PHE A 497 25.21 -8.55 32.92
C PHE A 497 24.86 -7.23 32.20
N LEU A 498 24.02 -7.25 31.16
CA LEU A 498 23.58 -6.01 30.48
C LEU A 498 22.92 -5.02 31.45
N LEU A 499 21.98 -5.48 32.27
CA LEU A 499 21.25 -4.65 33.24
C LEU A 499 22.17 -4.10 34.34
N HIS A 500 23.05 -4.95 34.88
CA HIS A 500 24.06 -4.50 35.86
C HIS A 500 25.11 -3.58 35.22
N GLY A 501 25.49 -3.86 33.97
CA GLY A 501 26.47 -3.13 33.17
C GLY A 501 26.09 -1.67 32.99
N VAL A 502 24.82 -1.37 32.70
CA VAL A 502 24.33 0.03 32.61
C VAL A 502 24.55 0.76 33.94
N THR A 503 24.22 0.13 35.05
CA THR A 503 24.37 0.71 36.40
C THR A 503 25.85 0.90 36.76
N ILE A 504 26.72 0.01 36.30
CA ILE A 504 28.18 0.09 36.47
C ILE A 504 28.75 1.22 35.61
N SER A 505 28.39 1.32 34.33
CA SER A 505 28.80 2.40 33.43
C SER A 505 28.38 3.77 33.95
N LEU A 506 27.15 3.92 34.44
CA LEU A 506 26.67 5.16 35.07
C LEU A 506 27.44 5.53 36.35
N ARG A 507 27.93 4.54 37.11
CA ARG A 507 28.80 4.79 38.28
C ARG A 507 30.18 5.26 37.86
N TYR A 508 30.76 4.69 36.81
CA TYR A 508 32.05 5.14 36.28
C TYR A 508 31.98 6.57 35.76
N MET A 509 30.92 6.91 35.02
CA MET A 509 30.70 8.27 34.52
C MET A 509 30.63 9.29 35.66
N ARG A 510 29.90 8.97 36.74
CA ARG A 510 29.81 9.82 37.93
C ARG A 510 31.13 9.98 38.68
N ARG A 511 31.99 8.95 38.68
CA ARG A 511 33.30 9.00 39.32
C ARG A 511 34.26 9.92 38.55
N ARG A 512 34.15 9.98 37.22
CA ARG A 512 35.04 10.77 36.33
C ARG A 512 34.28 11.92 35.66
N ARG A 513 33.72 12.80 36.48
CA ARG A 513 32.81 13.89 36.05
C ARG A 513 33.36 14.74 34.91
N VAL A 514 34.61 15.20 34.99
CA VAL A 514 35.19 16.09 33.97
C VAL A 514 35.19 15.43 32.58
N ARG A 515 35.58 14.16 32.49
CA ARG A 515 35.63 13.43 31.22
C ARG A 515 34.24 13.16 30.65
N SER A 516 33.34 12.67 31.49
CA SER A 516 31.96 12.38 31.08
C SER A 516 31.23 13.65 30.66
N THR A 517 31.49 14.78 31.32
CA THR A 517 30.91 16.07 30.91
C THR A 517 31.50 16.57 29.58
N LEU A 518 32.82 16.48 29.36
CA LEU A 518 33.44 16.89 28.09
C LEU A 518 32.94 16.05 26.91
N THR A 519 32.88 14.73 27.07
CA THR A 519 32.33 13.82 26.05
C THR A 519 30.86 14.08 25.77
N MET A 520 30.06 14.33 26.81
CA MET A 520 28.66 14.73 26.65
C MET A 520 28.55 16.05 25.89
N ILE A 521 29.34 17.07 26.23
CA ILE A 521 29.34 18.37 25.54
C ILE A 521 29.71 18.20 24.07
N THR A 522 30.71 17.38 23.74
CA THR A 522 31.07 17.10 22.34
C THR A 522 29.88 16.56 21.56
N ILE A 523 29.16 15.56 22.11
CA ILE A 523 27.98 14.98 21.45
C ILE A 523 26.84 15.99 21.37
N VAL A 524 26.60 16.78 22.42
CA VAL A 524 25.58 17.84 22.45
C VAL A 524 25.86 18.87 21.36
N VAL A 525 27.10 19.34 21.22
CA VAL A 525 27.51 20.33 20.21
C VAL A 525 27.37 19.76 18.80
N THR A 526 27.77 18.51 18.59
CA THR A 526 27.54 17.83 17.30
C THR A 526 26.06 17.74 16.98
N ALA A 527 25.25 17.25 17.92
CA ALA A 527 23.82 17.10 17.72
C ALA A 527 23.15 18.46 17.47
N PHE A 528 23.53 19.48 18.22
CA PHE A 528 23.14 20.87 18.00
C PHE A 528 23.47 21.35 16.58
N ALA A 529 24.72 21.17 16.13
CA ALA A 529 25.17 21.63 14.82
C ALA A 529 24.46 20.89 13.69
N MET A 530 24.31 19.56 13.81
CA MET A 530 23.62 18.76 12.80
C MET A 530 22.13 19.08 12.76
N VAL A 531 21.45 19.27 13.89
CA VAL A 531 20.03 19.68 13.92
C VAL A 531 19.86 21.08 13.35
N SER A 532 20.83 21.98 13.54
CA SER A 532 20.73 23.36 13.05
C SER A 532 21.02 23.51 11.56
N LEU A 533 21.89 22.66 11.00
CA LEU A 533 22.33 22.72 9.61
C LEU A 533 21.59 21.70 8.71
N ALA A 534 21.00 20.66 9.28
CA ALA A 534 20.20 19.70 8.54
C ALA A 534 18.80 20.26 8.28
N SER A 535 18.63 20.96 7.15
CA SER A 535 17.32 21.21 6.57
C SER A 535 17.17 20.35 5.32
N VAL A 536 16.43 19.24 5.45
CA VAL A 536 15.99 18.47 4.26
C VAL A 536 14.56 18.89 3.99
N ALA A 537 14.36 19.67 2.94
CA ALA A 537 13.03 20.04 2.49
C ALA A 537 12.65 19.22 1.25
N PRO A 538 11.52 18.49 1.29
CA PRO A 538 10.98 17.91 0.06
C PRO A 538 10.51 19.07 -0.82
N HIS A 539 11.05 19.14 -2.04
CA HIS A 539 10.57 20.06 -3.06
C HIS A 539 10.04 19.26 -4.24
N THR A 540 8.85 19.62 -4.67
CA THR A 540 8.23 19.02 -5.86
C THR A 540 8.71 19.83 -7.05
N ILE A 541 9.41 19.17 -7.97
CA ILE A 541 9.83 19.77 -9.24
C ILE A 541 9.25 18.94 -10.38
N ILE A 542 8.93 19.61 -11.48
CA ILE A 542 8.68 18.94 -12.75
C ILE A 542 10.05 18.55 -13.29
N ARG A 543 10.29 17.24 -13.41
CA ARG A 543 11.47 16.73 -14.07
C ARG A 543 11.08 16.33 -15.47
N GLN A 544 11.66 17.03 -16.44
CA GLN A 544 11.61 16.63 -17.84
C GLN A 544 12.72 15.61 -18.09
N VAL A 545 12.33 14.39 -18.43
CA VAL A 545 13.26 13.30 -18.77
C VAL A 545 13.29 13.17 -20.29
N PRO A 546 14.45 13.33 -20.94
CA PRO A 546 14.55 13.15 -22.38
C PRO A 546 14.26 11.70 -22.74
N ILE A 547 13.36 11.48 -23.71
CA ILE A 547 12.99 10.15 -24.21
C ILE A 547 13.90 9.74 -25.38
N GLY A 548 14.55 10.73 -26.02
CA GLY A 548 15.38 10.57 -27.20
C GLY A 548 14.88 11.45 -28.34
N SER A 549 15.54 11.36 -29.51
CA SER A 549 15.04 11.96 -30.75
C SER A 549 13.91 11.10 -31.29
N THR A 550 12.66 11.47 -31.00
CA THR A 550 11.51 10.91 -31.71
C THR A 550 11.33 11.65 -33.03
N ASP A 551 10.77 11.04 -34.06
CA ASP A 551 10.46 11.73 -35.33
C ASP A 551 8.95 12.02 -35.37
N SER A 552 8.54 13.11 -34.72
CA SER A 552 7.15 13.55 -34.66
C SER A 552 6.91 14.67 -35.65
N PHE A 553 5.74 14.63 -36.30
CA PHE A 553 5.29 15.57 -37.33
C PHE A 553 4.77 16.91 -36.78
N TYR A 554 4.77 17.09 -35.45
CA TYR A 554 4.43 18.36 -34.80
C TYR A 554 5.27 18.61 -33.54
N GLU A 555 5.41 19.89 -33.18
CA GLU A 555 5.97 20.36 -31.90
C GLU A 555 4.84 20.89 -30.99
N GLY A 556 4.97 20.66 -29.69
CA GLY A 556 3.96 21.04 -28.70
C GLY A 556 3.83 20.04 -27.55
N TYR A 557 2.58 19.77 -27.16
CA TYR A 557 2.23 18.93 -26.02
C TYR A 557 1.38 17.74 -26.45
N LEU A 558 1.54 16.63 -25.75
CA LEU A 558 0.73 15.43 -25.86
C LEU A 558 0.29 14.99 -24.47
N VAL A 559 -1.02 14.77 -24.32
CA VAL A 559 -1.62 14.31 -23.06
C VAL A 559 -2.23 12.92 -23.27
N LYS A 560 -1.85 11.96 -22.43
CA LYS A 560 -2.34 10.57 -22.41
C LYS A 560 -2.59 10.11 -20.97
N MET A 561 -3.43 9.09 -20.76
CA MET A 561 -3.58 8.45 -19.44
C MET A 561 -2.71 7.19 -19.29
N TYR A 562 -2.42 6.49 -20.39
CA TYR A 562 -1.73 5.19 -20.40
C TYR A 562 -0.25 5.27 -20.84
N THR A 563 0.54 4.22 -20.52
CA THR A 563 1.78 3.94 -21.27
C THR A 563 1.38 3.20 -22.53
N PHE A 564 1.89 3.66 -23.67
CA PHE A 564 1.68 2.94 -24.92
C PHE A 564 2.02 1.46 -24.82
N GLY A 565 1.10 0.60 -25.26
CA GLY A 565 1.25 -0.86 -25.34
C GLY A 565 1.04 -1.60 -24.03
N GLN A 566 0.81 -0.92 -22.89
CA GLN A 566 0.67 -1.58 -21.59
C GLN A 566 -0.77 -1.62 -21.09
N ASN A 567 -1.51 -0.52 -21.24
CA ASN A 567 -2.88 -0.39 -20.72
C ASN A 567 -3.79 0.30 -21.75
N PHE A 568 -5.08 -0.01 -21.71
CA PHE A 568 -6.12 0.68 -22.46
C PHE A 568 -6.93 1.57 -21.50
N GLU A 569 -6.48 2.82 -21.34
CA GLU A 569 -7.10 3.80 -20.42
C GLU A 569 -7.48 5.06 -21.20
N PRO A 570 -8.78 5.24 -21.54
CA PRO A 570 -9.24 6.42 -22.26
C PRO A 570 -9.34 7.66 -21.36
N LEU A 571 -9.21 8.82 -21.98
CA LEU A 571 -9.53 10.13 -21.41
C LEU A 571 -11.04 10.36 -21.47
N ASP A 572 -11.61 10.97 -20.44
CA ASP A 572 -13.02 11.37 -20.44
C ASP A 572 -13.23 12.68 -21.23
N ARG A 573 -14.46 12.90 -21.70
CA ARG A 573 -14.87 14.15 -22.36
C ARG A 573 -14.62 15.37 -21.48
N TYR A 574 -14.84 15.26 -20.17
CA TYR A 574 -14.59 16.35 -19.23
C TYR A 574 -13.10 16.70 -19.15
N THR A 575 -12.21 15.71 -19.18
CA THR A 575 -10.75 15.92 -19.23
C THR A 575 -10.36 16.67 -20.51
N VAL A 576 -10.96 16.35 -21.66
CA VAL A 576 -10.71 17.07 -22.93
C VAL A 576 -11.15 18.53 -22.85
N GLU A 577 -12.35 18.81 -22.33
CA GLU A 577 -12.83 20.18 -22.14
C GLU A 577 -11.97 20.97 -21.15
N PHE A 578 -11.50 20.32 -20.08
CA PHE A 578 -10.54 20.93 -19.17
C PHE A 578 -9.21 21.28 -19.87
N VAL A 579 -8.68 20.38 -20.70
CA VAL A 579 -7.44 20.64 -21.47
C VAL A 579 -7.64 21.80 -22.45
N LYS A 580 -8.80 21.87 -23.13
CA LYS A 580 -9.17 23.04 -23.96
C LYS A 580 -9.13 24.33 -23.15
N HIS A 581 -9.75 24.35 -21.96
CA HIS A 581 -9.72 25.52 -21.08
C HIS A 581 -8.31 25.88 -20.62
N ALA A 582 -7.49 24.90 -20.25
CA ALA A 582 -6.15 25.11 -19.69
C ALA A 582 -5.14 25.67 -20.71
N PHE A 583 -5.30 25.37 -22.00
CA PHE A 583 -4.45 25.88 -23.09
C PHE A 583 -5.06 27.05 -23.87
N GLY A 584 -6.28 27.48 -23.53
CA GLY A 584 -6.93 28.66 -24.09
C GLY A 584 -7.14 28.56 -25.61
N ASP A 585 -6.56 29.51 -26.35
CA ASP A 585 -6.78 29.65 -27.80
C ASP A 585 -5.97 28.65 -28.66
N LEU A 586 -5.16 27.78 -28.05
CA LEU A 586 -4.42 26.76 -28.80
C LEU A 586 -5.36 25.69 -29.36
N SER A 587 -4.98 25.14 -30.51
CA SER A 587 -5.72 24.03 -31.11
C SER A 587 -5.51 22.76 -30.31
N VAL A 588 -6.58 22.29 -29.68
CA VAL A 588 -6.61 21.01 -28.98
C VAL A 588 -7.24 19.97 -29.89
N ASN A 589 -6.49 18.93 -30.26
CA ASN A 589 -6.93 17.89 -31.19
C ASN A 589 -7.07 16.55 -30.44
N PRO A 590 -8.28 16.14 -30.04
CA PRO A 590 -8.53 14.82 -29.48
C PRO A 590 -8.45 13.74 -30.55
N ARG A 591 -7.84 12.60 -30.22
CA ARG A 591 -7.78 11.40 -31.06
C ARG A 591 -8.62 10.31 -30.47
N VAL A 592 -9.53 9.78 -31.27
CA VAL A 592 -10.62 8.91 -30.81
C VAL A 592 -10.54 7.57 -31.52
N TRP A 593 -10.58 6.46 -30.79
CA TRP A 593 -10.58 5.11 -31.37
C TRP A 593 -11.98 4.50 -31.26
N VAL A 594 -12.54 4.09 -32.39
CA VAL A 594 -13.87 3.47 -32.45
C VAL A 594 -13.70 1.99 -32.77
N TYR A 595 -14.30 1.13 -31.95
CA TYR A 595 -14.28 -0.32 -32.12
C TYR A 595 -15.69 -0.87 -32.26
N PRO A 596 -15.90 -1.94 -33.06
CA PRO A 596 -17.19 -2.60 -33.17
C PRO A 596 -17.53 -3.37 -31.88
N GLN A 597 -18.82 -3.65 -31.69
CA GLN A 597 -19.29 -4.42 -30.54
C GLN A 597 -18.79 -5.88 -30.61
N VAL A 598 -18.37 -6.42 -29.46
CA VAL A 598 -17.91 -7.81 -29.34
C VAL A 598 -19.07 -8.78 -29.61
N GLN A 599 -18.92 -9.65 -30.62
CA GLN A 599 -19.86 -10.73 -30.90
C GLN A 599 -19.32 -12.06 -30.34
N LEU A 600 -19.82 -12.45 -29.16
CA LEU A 600 -19.55 -13.77 -28.55
C LEU A 600 -20.59 -14.80 -29.04
N PRO A 601 -20.22 -16.07 -29.30
CA PRO A 601 -18.93 -16.72 -29.02
C PRO A 601 -17.93 -16.70 -30.20
N GLN A 602 -18.27 -16.09 -31.33
CA GLN A 602 -17.48 -16.13 -32.57
C GLN A 602 -16.15 -15.37 -32.48
N MET A 603 -15.93 -14.59 -31.42
CA MET A 603 -14.75 -13.73 -31.20
C MET A 603 -14.48 -12.78 -32.38
N ASN A 604 -15.54 -12.39 -33.11
CA ASN A 604 -15.40 -11.48 -34.22
C ASN A 604 -15.36 -10.05 -33.68
N LEU A 605 -14.15 -9.48 -33.60
CA LEU A 605 -13.84 -8.15 -33.07
C LEU A 605 -13.58 -7.11 -34.18
N ALA A 606 -13.98 -7.44 -35.40
CA ALA A 606 -14.02 -6.54 -36.54
C ALA A 606 -15.43 -6.60 -37.14
N SER A 607 -15.89 -5.49 -37.71
CA SER A 607 -17.12 -5.45 -38.50
C SER A 607 -16.78 -5.31 -39.96
N ASP A 608 -17.58 -5.96 -40.79
CA ASP A 608 -17.48 -5.81 -42.22
C ASP A 608 -18.10 -4.47 -42.65
N MET A 609 -17.41 -3.77 -43.54
CA MET A 609 -17.90 -2.60 -44.24
C MET A 609 -18.49 -3.05 -45.57
N TRP A 610 -19.76 -2.73 -45.81
CA TRP A 610 -20.53 -3.22 -46.95
C TRP A 610 -20.75 -2.16 -48.03
N TYR A 611 -20.55 -2.56 -49.29
CA TYR A 611 -20.89 -1.76 -50.47
C TYR A 611 -21.37 -2.67 -51.62
N LYS A 612 -22.60 -2.46 -52.11
CA LYS A 612 -23.19 -3.18 -53.26
C LYS A 612 -22.95 -4.71 -53.26
N GLY A 613 -23.07 -5.35 -52.10
CA GLY A 613 -22.89 -6.80 -51.94
C GLY A 613 -21.44 -7.29 -51.82
N ARG A 614 -20.45 -6.39 -51.84
CA ARG A 614 -19.07 -6.66 -51.43
C ARG A 614 -18.86 -6.20 -49.99
N SER A 615 -17.94 -6.85 -49.29
CA SER A 615 -17.56 -6.48 -47.94
C SER A 615 -16.06 -6.54 -47.70
N VAL A 616 -15.58 -5.68 -46.81
CA VAL A 616 -14.19 -5.65 -46.34
C VAL A 616 -14.16 -5.55 -44.83
N ARG A 617 -13.25 -6.30 -44.21
CA ARG A 617 -13.12 -6.35 -42.76
C ARG A 617 -12.43 -5.09 -42.23
N VAL A 618 -13.15 -4.29 -41.44
CA VAL A 618 -12.63 -3.07 -40.80
C VAL A 618 -12.60 -3.27 -39.27
N PRO A 619 -11.41 -3.37 -38.65
CA PRO A 619 -11.30 -3.65 -37.21
C PRO A 619 -11.58 -2.44 -36.34
N ALA A 620 -11.25 -1.23 -36.81
CA ALA A 620 -11.40 0.01 -36.05
C ALA A 620 -11.51 1.24 -36.96
N MET A 621 -12.09 2.32 -36.44
CA MET A 621 -12.01 3.66 -37.03
C MET A 621 -11.16 4.58 -36.15
N LEU A 622 -10.47 5.54 -36.78
CA LEU A 622 -9.68 6.57 -36.12
C LEU A 622 -10.33 7.94 -36.33
N GLY A 623 -10.80 8.52 -35.24
CA GLY A 623 -11.35 9.87 -35.15
C GLY A 623 -10.27 10.92 -34.97
N LEU A 624 -10.19 11.89 -35.89
CA LEU A 624 -9.21 12.98 -35.87
C LEU A 624 -9.87 14.35 -36.00
N SER A 625 -9.19 15.41 -35.56
CA SER A 625 -9.66 16.77 -35.82
C SER A 625 -9.48 17.13 -37.29
N ALA A 626 -10.35 18.00 -37.83
CA ALA A 626 -10.23 18.46 -39.22
C ALA A 626 -8.85 19.08 -39.52
N ARG A 627 -8.28 19.79 -38.53
CA ARG A 627 -6.94 20.38 -38.62
C ARG A 627 -5.84 19.31 -38.63
N GLU A 628 -5.95 18.29 -37.80
CA GLU A 628 -4.98 17.19 -37.77
C GLU A 628 -5.08 16.34 -39.05
N MET A 629 -6.28 16.11 -39.58
CA MET A 629 -6.47 15.50 -40.89
C MET A 629 -5.86 16.33 -42.02
N GLU A 630 -5.96 17.66 -41.96
CA GLU A 630 -5.33 18.53 -42.94
C GLU A 630 -3.80 18.40 -42.91
N VAL A 631 -3.20 18.35 -41.73
CA VAL A 631 -1.74 18.18 -41.59
C VAL A 631 -1.29 16.81 -42.08
N ILE A 632 -2.06 15.75 -41.82
CA ILE A 632 -1.65 14.37 -42.11
C ILE A 632 -1.96 13.95 -43.56
N PHE A 633 -3.17 14.26 -44.06
CA PHE A 633 -3.70 13.61 -45.26
C PHE A 633 -3.79 14.52 -46.50
N LYS A 634 -3.70 15.85 -46.36
CA LYS A 634 -3.90 16.81 -47.45
C LYS A 634 -3.07 16.50 -48.70
N ASP A 635 -1.80 16.18 -48.52
CA ASP A 635 -0.87 15.91 -49.62
C ASP A 635 -0.97 14.45 -50.14
N SER A 636 -1.70 13.57 -49.43
CA SER A 636 -1.85 12.14 -49.75
C SER A 636 -3.21 11.78 -50.37
N LEU A 637 -4.13 12.73 -50.51
CA LEU A 637 -5.46 12.52 -51.07
C LEU A 637 -5.37 12.25 -52.58
N LEU A 638 -5.87 11.10 -53.00
CA LEU A 638 -5.98 10.69 -54.40
C LEU A 638 -7.28 11.21 -55.04
N GLU A 639 -8.38 11.13 -54.29
CA GLU A 639 -9.73 11.51 -54.72
C GLU A 639 -10.51 12.16 -53.60
N GLY A 640 -11.44 13.06 -53.95
CA GLY A 640 -12.34 13.70 -53.00
C GLY A 640 -11.70 14.85 -52.23
N ARG A 641 -12.09 15.00 -50.96
CA ARG A 641 -11.71 16.12 -50.09
C ARG A 641 -11.72 15.73 -48.60
N LEU A 642 -11.20 16.63 -47.77
CA LEU A 642 -11.34 16.59 -46.32
C LEU A 642 -12.73 17.08 -45.87
N PRO A 643 -13.15 16.78 -44.61
CA PRO A 643 -14.43 17.22 -44.08
C PRO A 643 -14.54 18.74 -44.03
N LEU A 644 -15.71 19.28 -44.39
CA LEU A 644 -16.01 20.70 -44.19
C LEU A 644 -16.38 20.98 -42.72
N PRO A 645 -16.31 22.25 -42.25
CA PRO A 645 -16.65 22.61 -40.88
C PRO A 645 -18.09 22.29 -40.44
N ASP A 646 -19.01 22.07 -41.36
CA ASP A 646 -20.39 21.64 -41.13
C ASP A 646 -20.56 20.11 -41.13
N GLU A 647 -19.57 19.37 -41.62
CA GLU A 647 -19.58 17.91 -41.72
C GLU A 647 -18.82 17.21 -40.59
N VAL A 648 -18.21 17.95 -39.66
CA VAL A 648 -17.40 17.39 -38.54
C VAL A 648 -18.24 16.55 -37.57
N SER A 649 -19.54 16.79 -37.51
CA SER A 649 -20.50 16.00 -36.71
C SER A 649 -21.41 15.12 -37.59
N SER A 650 -21.05 14.92 -38.86
CA SER A 650 -21.81 14.11 -39.82
C SER A 650 -21.15 12.74 -40.04
N PRO A 651 -21.90 11.70 -40.47
CA PRO A 651 -21.37 10.38 -40.80
C PRO A 651 -20.58 10.40 -42.12
N VAL A 652 -19.43 11.09 -42.12
CA VAL A 652 -18.50 11.15 -43.25
C VAL A 652 -17.22 10.40 -42.91
N CYS A 653 -16.60 9.76 -43.90
CA CYS A 653 -15.35 9.04 -43.70
C CYS A 653 -14.37 9.20 -44.87
N ILE A 654 -13.08 9.03 -44.58
CA ILE A 654 -12.00 8.93 -45.55
C ILE A 654 -11.42 7.52 -45.45
N VAL A 655 -11.21 6.86 -46.59
CA VAL A 655 -10.74 5.46 -46.67
C VAL A 655 -9.36 5.38 -47.33
N SER A 656 -8.64 4.30 -47.04
CA SER A 656 -7.36 3.98 -47.69
C SER A 656 -7.57 3.52 -49.14
N LYS A 657 -6.49 3.55 -49.93
CA LYS A 657 -6.47 3.00 -51.28
C LYS A 657 -6.72 1.49 -51.26
N ALA A 658 -6.18 0.75 -50.27
CA ALA A 658 -6.46 -0.66 -50.08
C ALA A 658 -7.97 -0.97 -49.94
N ILE A 659 -8.69 -0.26 -49.06
CA ILE A 659 -10.14 -0.45 -48.86
C ILE A 659 -10.91 -0.10 -50.14
N LYS A 660 -10.48 0.96 -50.85
CA LYS A 660 -11.06 1.34 -52.14
C LYS A 660 -10.94 0.23 -53.17
N GLU A 661 -9.74 -0.34 -53.35
CA GLU A 661 -9.48 -1.36 -54.38
C GLU A 661 -10.27 -2.64 -54.13
N GLU A 662 -10.44 -3.03 -52.86
CA GLU A 662 -11.15 -4.24 -52.48
C GLU A 662 -12.69 -4.10 -52.60
N LEU A 663 -13.25 -2.95 -52.19
CA LEU A 663 -14.69 -2.69 -52.32
C LEU A 663 -15.10 -2.15 -53.70
N GLY A 664 -14.17 -1.57 -54.47
CA GLY A 664 -14.44 -0.87 -55.72
C GLY A 664 -15.15 0.47 -55.54
N LEU A 665 -14.75 1.24 -54.53
CA LEU A 665 -15.37 2.52 -54.14
C LEU A 665 -14.89 3.71 -54.99
N SER A 666 -15.68 4.78 -55.00
CA SER A 666 -15.28 6.12 -55.45
C SER A 666 -15.70 7.18 -54.41
N ALA A 667 -15.02 8.32 -54.37
CA ALA A 667 -15.44 9.43 -53.51
C ALA A 667 -16.89 9.88 -53.89
N GLY A 668 -17.77 9.96 -52.90
CA GLY A 668 -19.21 10.23 -53.04
C GLY A 668 -20.10 9.00 -52.83
N ASP A 669 -19.54 7.79 -52.78
CA ASP A 669 -20.28 6.56 -52.47
C ASP A 669 -20.66 6.48 -50.99
N ARG A 670 -21.69 5.68 -50.69
CA ARG A 670 -22.13 5.38 -49.32
C ARG A 670 -21.82 3.94 -48.93
N VAL A 671 -21.25 3.75 -47.76
CA VAL A 671 -20.85 2.45 -47.21
C VAL A 671 -21.54 2.22 -45.87
N ILE A 672 -21.79 0.96 -45.52
CA ILE A 672 -22.44 0.61 -44.25
C ILE A 672 -21.44 -0.09 -43.35
N TRP A 673 -21.28 0.38 -42.11
CA TRP A 673 -20.45 -0.25 -41.09
C TRP A 673 -21.19 -0.23 -39.74
N CYS A 674 -21.31 -1.39 -39.08
CA CYS A 674 -22.13 -1.57 -37.87
C CYS A 674 -23.56 -1.00 -37.98
N GLY A 675 -24.19 -1.08 -39.16
CA GLY A 675 -25.54 -0.55 -39.40
C GLY A 675 -25.61 0.97 -39.63
N ILE A 676 -24.49 1.69 -39.57
CA ILE A 676 -24.40 3.13 -39.82
C ILE A 676 -23.99 3.35 -41.28
N GLU A 677 -24.70 4.23 -41.99
CA GLU A 677 -24.38 4.63 -43.36
C GLU A 677 -23.41 5.82 -43.35
N PHE A 678 -22.21 5.63 -43.89
CA PHE A 678 -21.18 6.65 -44.02
C PHE A 678 -21.03 7.13 -45.46
N LEU A 679 -20.88 8.44 -45.66
CA LEU A 679 -20.49 9.02 -46.94
C LEU A 679 -18.96 9.04 -47.08
N VAL A 680 -18.43 8.38 -48.11
CA VAL A 680 -17.00 8.40 -48.42
C VAL A 680 -16.66 9.73 -49.09
N ILE A 681 -16.00 10.64 -48.38
CA ILE A 681 -15.68 11.98 -48.89
C ILE A 681 -14.29 12.08 -49.53
N GLY A 682 -13.40 11.13 -49.24
CA GLY A 682 -12.06 11.09 -49.83
C GLY A 682 -11.37 9.75 -49.72
N VAL A 683 -10.32 9.57 -50.53
CA VAL A 683 -9.46 8.38 -50.55
C VAL A 683 -8.00 8.83 -50.50
N TYR A 684 -7.21 8.29 -49.57
CA TYR A 684 -5.79 8.62 -49.41
C TYR A 684 -4.86 7.46 -49.81
N ASP A 685 -3.61 7.77 -50.16
CA ASP A 685 -2.55 6.78 -50.37
C ASP A 685 -1.76 6.54 -49.07
N GLU A 686 -2.03 5.40 -48.43
CA GLU A 686 -1.37 4.94 -47.21
C GLU A 686 0.17 4.92 -47.28
N ASN A 687 0.75 4.59 -48.45
CA ASN A 687 2.20 4.49 -48.60
C ASN A 687 2.84 5.88 -48.68
N TYR A 688 2.13 6.85 -49.27
CA TYR A 688 2.59 8.22 -49.38
C TYR A 688 2.59 8.93 -48.02
N VAL A 689 1.59 8.64 -47.18
CA VAL A 689 1.58 9.11 -45.77
C VAL A 689 2.82 8.60 -45.03
N GLY A 690 3.13 7.30 -45.16
CA GLY A 690 4.34 6.71 -44.56
C GLY A 690 5.64 7.31 -45.06
N LEU A 691 5.70 7.77 -46.32
CA LEU A 691 6.89 8.39 -46.90
C LEU A 691 7.14 9.83 -46.40
N ILE A 692 6.07 10.62 -46.24
CA ILE A 692 6.18 12.04 -45.85
C ILE A 692 6.25 12.21 -44.33
N ILE A 693 5.42 11.46 -43.59
CA ILE A 693 5.18 11.67 -42.17
C ILE A 693 5.82 10.55 -41.32
N GLY A 694 6.25 9.45 -41.95
CA GLY A 694 6.77 8.27 -41.26
C GLY A 694 5.66 7.38 -40.70
N ASP A 695 5.96 6.63 -39.64
CA ASP A 695 5.03 5.70 -38.99
C ASP A 695 3.96 6.39 -38.11
N LEU A 696 3.64 7.66 -38.39
CA LEU A 696 2.73 8.48 -37.58
C LEU A 696 3.10 8.47 -36.09
N THR A 697 4.40 8.58 -35.82
CA THR A 697 4.98 8.54 -34.47
C THR A 697 4.66 9.82 -33.71
N ASP A 698 4.25 9.68 -32.45
CA ASP A 698 3.86 10.78 -31.57
C ASP A 698 5.01 11.22 -30.65
N LEU A 699 4.75 12.20 -29.78
CA LEU A 699 5.76 12.78 -28.87
C LEU A 699 6.35 11.80 -27.85
N ASP A 700 5.65 10.68 -27.57
CA ASP A 700 6.13 9.60 -26.71
C ASP A 700 6.99 8.57 -27.43
N GLY A 701 7.16 8.70 -28.76
CA GLY A 701 7.95 7.78 -29.58
C GLY A 701 7.19 6.56 -30.09
N TYR A 702 5.85 6.53 -29.92
CA TYR A 702 5.00 5.44 -30.39
C TYR A 702 4.00 5.90 -31.46
N PRO A 703 3.54 5.01 -32.35
CA PRO A 703 2.52 5.34 -33.35
C PRO A 703 1.19 5.79 -32.72
N MET A 704 0.46 6.70 -33.37
CA MET A 704 -0.84 7.15 -32.88
C MET A 704 -2.03 6.23 -33.22
N LEU A 705 -1.78 5.12 -33.92
CA LEU A 705 -2.81 4.25 -34.49
C LEU A 705 -3.50 3.37 -33.44
N PRO A 706 -4.77 2.97 -33.65
CA PRO A 706 -5.49 2.09 -32.74
C PRO A 706 -4.83 0.73 -32.54
N TYR A 707 -4.99 0.16 -31.34
CA TYR A 707 -4.58 -1.22 -31.08
C TYR A 707 -5.45 -2.23 -31.80
N ASP A 708 -4.89 -3.40 -32.10
CA ASP A 708 -5.67 -4.55 -32.54
C ASP A 708 -6.60 -4.97 -31.39
N PRO A 709 -7.93 -4.92 -31.59
CA PRO A 709 -8.89 -5.24 -30.55
C PRO A 709 -8.75 -6.66 -30.00
N LEU A 710 -8.13 -7.60 -30.73
CA LEU A 710 -7.85 -8.97 -30.27
C LEU A 710 -6.79 -9.01 -29.16
N THR A 711 -5.83 -8.09 -29.20
CA THR A 711 -4.69 -8.09 -28.27
C THR A 711 -4.98 -7.37 -26.97
N VAL A 712 -6.04 -6.56 -26.92
CA VAL A 712 -6.43 -5.77 -25.74
C VAL A 712 -7.51 -6.54 -24.94
N PRO A 713 -7.19 -7.10 -23.76
CA PRO A 713 -8.14 -7.91 -22.97
C PRO A 713 -9.44 -7.16 -22.64
N GLN A 714 -9.34 -5.86 -22.34
CA GLN A 714 -10.48 -4.99 -22.03
C GLN A 714 -11.45 -4.88 -23.23
N ILE A 715 -10.91 -4.96 -24.46
CA ILE A 715 -11.69 -4.86 -25.69
C ILE A 715 -12.16 -6.23 -26.16
N SER A 716 -11.26 -7.23 -26.18
CA SER A 716 -11.51 -8.57 -26.69
C SER A 716 -12.42 -9.40 -25.81
N ARG A 717 -12.41 -9.12 -24.49
CA ARG A 717 -13.16 -9.85 -23.45
C ARG A 717 -12.80 -11.33 -23.37
N VAL A 718 -11.66 -11.72 -23.92
CA VAL A 718 -11.09 -13.05 -23.79
C VAL A 718 -9.90 -12.94 -22.84
N ALA A 719 -9.75 -13.90 -21.93
CA ALA A 719 -8.54 -14.03 -21.14
C ALA A 719 -7.38 -14.37 -22.09
N THR A 720 -6.72 -13.36 -22.62
CA THR A 720 -5.48 -13.52 -23.36
C THR A 720 -4.35 -13.80 -22.37
N GLU A 721 -3.36 -14.61 -22.76
CA GLU A 721 -2.08 -14.62 -22.04
C GLU A 721 -1.60 -13.16 -21.98
N GLU A 722 -1.19 -12.66 -20.81
CA GLU A 722 -0.78 -11.26 -20.62
C GLU A 722 0.20 -10.85 -21.74
N ALA A 723 -0.33 -10.20 -22.78
CA ALA A 723 0.47 -9.76 -23.89
C ALA A 723 1.43 -8.72 -23.32
N VAL A 724 2.74 -8.94 -23.49
CA VAL A 724 3.77 -8.01 -23.02
C VAL A 724 3.61 -6.62 -23.68
N GLN A 725 2.97 -6.57 -24.86
CA GLN A 725 2.64 -5.35 -25.58
C GLN A 725 1.42 -5.55 -26.50
N TYR A 726 0.48 -4.61 -26.52
CA TYR A 726 -0.64 -4.61 -27.50
C TYR A 726 -0.14 -4.35 -28.93
N GLU A 727 -0.69 -5.08 -29.90
CA GLU A 727 -0.36 -4.91 -31.32
C GLU A 727 -1.10 -3.69 -31.90
N ILE A 728 -0.51 -3.09 -32.95
CA ILE A 728 -1.02 -1.87 -33.58
C ILE A 728 -1.63 -2.23 -34.92
N LEU A 729 -2.82 -1.69 -35.22
CA LEU A 729 -3.43 -1.87 -36.53
C LEU A 729 -2.67 -1.07 -37.61
N PRO A 730 -2.40 -1.68 -38.77
CA PRO A 730 -1.76 -0.98 -39.86
C PRO A 730 -2.74 0.02 -40.50
N LEU A 731 -2.22 1.19 -40.91
CA LEU A 731 -2.99 2.28 -41.53
C LEU A 731 -3.93 1.86 -42.68
N PRO A 732 -3.60 0.88 -43.57
CA PRO A 732 -4.49 0.47 -44.65
C PRO A 732 -5.82 -0.14 -44.19
N ASN A 733 -5.88 -0.67 -42.96
CA ASN A 733 -7.05 -1.37 -42.41
C ASN A 733 -7.95 -0.45 -41.57
N ILE A 734 -7.60 0.84 -41.45
CA ILE A 734 -8.28 1.80 -40.58
C ILE A 734 -9.07 2.78 -41.45
N VAL A 735 -10.29 3.11 -41.02
CA VAL A 735 -11.10 4.16 -41.63
C VAL A 735 -10.99 5.44 -40.80
N ILE A 736 -10.81 6.58 -41.46
CA ILE A 736 -10.66 7.88 -40.78
C ILE A 736 -12.01 8.59 -40.75
N VAL A 737 -12.38 9.11 -39.58
CA VAL A 737 -13.62 9.88 -39.37
C VAL A 737 -13.34 11.17 -38.59
N PRO A 738 -14.21 12.18 -38.66
CA PRO A 738 -14.15 13.31 -37.73
C PRO A 738 -14.26 12.88 -36.27
N TYR A 739 -13.42 13.43 -35.39
CA TYR A 739 -13.41 13.03 -33.97
C TYR A 739 -14.72 13.33 -33.24
N GLU A 740 -15.45 14.38 -33.60
CA GLU A 740 -16.73 14.73 -32.97
C GLU A 740 -17.76 13.65 -33.26
N TYR A 741 -17.93 13.27 -34.54
CA TYR A 741 -18.78 12.15 -34.90
C TYR A 741 -18.28 10.82 -34.31
N ALA A 742 -16.96 10.60 -34.24
CA ALA A 742 -16.38 9.43 -33.60
C ALA A 742 -16.78 9.32 -32.12
N LEU A 743 -16.88 10.44 -31.40
CA LEU A 743 -17.36 10.48 -30.02
C LEU A 743 -18.86 10.20 -29.94
N ASP A 744 -19.64 10.74 -30.87
CA ASP A 744 -21.10 10.53 -30.91
C ASP A 744 -21.45 9.06 -31.12
N ILE A 745 -20.64 8.32 -31.88
CA ILE A 745 -20.75 6.86 -32.04
C ILE A 745 -19.98 6.06 -31.00
N GLY A 746 -19.63 6.66 -29.85
CA GLY A 746 -19.07 5.93 -28.72
C GLY A 746 -17.58 5.59 -28.85
N GLY A 747 -16.78 6.39 -29.54
CA GLY A 747 -15.32 6.22 -29.57
C GLY A 747 -14.63 6.60 -28.26
N TYR A 748 -13.43 6.04 -28.04
CA TYR A 748 -12.59 6.29 -26.88
C TYR A 748 -11.56 7.37 -27.16
N VAL A 749 -11.54 8.47 -26.39
CA VAL A 749 -10.45 9.45 -26.50
C VAL A 749 -9.18 8.84 -25.93
N MET A 750 -8.18 8.55 -26.75
CA MET A 750 -6.94 7.94 -26.27
C MET A 750 -5.86 8.97 -26.01
N SER A 751 -5.77 9.99 -26.86
CA SER A 751 -4.78 11.05 -26.67
C SER A 751 -5.29 12.39 -27.12
N VAL A 752 -4.66 13.45 -26.63
CA VAL A 752 -4.92 14.82 -27.05
C VAL A 752 -3.61 15.44 -27.47
N SER A 753 -3.51 15.82 -28.76
CA SER A 753 -2.36 16.54 -29.31
C SER A 753 -2.63 18.04 -29.30
N ILE A 754 -1.61 18.82 -28.95
CA ILE A 754 -1.71 20.28 -28.82
C ILE A 754 -0.48 20.89 -29.52
N PRO A 755 -0.59 21.21 -30.81
CA PRO A 755 0.48 21.85 -31.56
C PRO A 755 0.76 23.25 -31.01
N ALA A 756 1.98 23.46 -30.53
CA ALA A 756 2.39 24.70 -29.86
C ALA A 756 3.86 25.02 -30.19
N PRO A 757 4.14 25.81 -31.25
CA PRO A 757 5.51 26.10 -31.68
C PRO A 757 6.28 27.03 -30.72
N ASN A 758 5.60 27.75 -29.81
CA ASN A 758 6.23 28.59 -28.78
C ASN A 758 5.85 28.09 -27.38
N LEU A 759 6.84 27.76 -26.54
CA LEU A 759 6.64 27.32 -25.16
C LEU A 759 6.53 28.53 -24.20
N ASN A 760 5.33 28.82 -23.71
CA ASN A 760 5.13 29.79 -22.61
C ASN A 760 4.17 29.30 -21.52
N TYR A 761 3.93 27.98 -21.46
CA TYR A 761 2.90 27.36 -20.61
C TYR A 761 3.49 26.52 -19.46
N SER A 762 4.53 27.03 -18.80
CA SER A 762 5.19 26.33 -17.68
C SER A 762 4.23 26.08 -16.50
N ASP A 763 3.34 27.03 -16.20
CA ASP A 763 2.33 26.89 -15.16
C ASP A 763 1.26 25.85 -15.54
N THR A 764 0.79 25.86 -16.80
CA THR A 764 -0.16 24.85 -17.30
C THR A 764 0.46 23.46 -17.28
N LEU A 765 1.73 23.33 -17.65
CA LEU A 765 2.47 22.07 -17.57
C LEU A 765 2.61 21.60 -16.12
N GLU A 766 2.82 22.51 -15.16
CA GLU A 766 2.80 22.17 -13.73
C GLU A 766 1.46 21.60 -13.30
N ILE A 767 0.35 22.23 -13.72
CA ILE A 767 -1.00 21.79 -13.36
C ILE A 767 -1.33 20.44 -14.00
N LEU A 768 -0.97 20.23 -15.26
CA LEU A 768 -1.18 18.94 -15.93
C LEU A 768 -0.31 17.83 -15.34
N ALA A 769 0.92 18.16 -14.92
CA ALA A 769 1.78 17.20 -14.24
C ALA A 769 1.28 16.85 -12.83
N LEU A 770 0.47 17.72 -12.18
CA LEU A 770 -0.18 17.45 -10.89
C LEU A 770 -1.31 16.43 -11.02
N LEU A 771 -1.91 16.34 -12.21
CA LEU A 771 -2.81 15.25 -12.58
C LEU A 771 -1.98 13.98 -12.81
N ASP A 772 -2.60 12.81 -12.63
CA ASP A 772 -2.00 11.52 -12.99
C ASP A 772 -1.99 11.30 -14.52
N LEU A 773 -2.05 12.39 -15.30
CA LEU A 773 -1.94 12.39 -16.75
C LEU A 773 -0.47 12.40 -17.15
N ARG A 774 -0.17 11.66 -18.22
CA ARG A 774 1.15 11.62 -18.81
C ARG A 774 1.25 12.70 -19.86
N THR A 775 2.16 13.63 -19.59
CA THR A 775 2.40 14.77 -20.47
C THR A 775 3.77 14.63 -21.14
N TYR A 776 3.75 14.65 -22.46
CA TYR A 776 4.95 14.64 -23.28
C TYR A 776 5.07 15.98 -24.00
N THR A 777 6.30 16.49 -24.09
CA THR A 777 6.57 17.78 -24.72
C THR A 777 7.73 17.65 -25.68
N ARG A 778 7.61 18.22 -26.87
CA ARG A 778 8.72 18.30 -27.82
C ARG A 778 9.01 19.73 -28.18
N PHE A 779 10.30 20.05 -28.14
CA PHE A 779 10.82 21.35 -28.50
C PHE A 779 12.26 21.20 -29.01
N GLU A 780 12.60 21.98 -30.03
CA GLU A 780 13.92 21.95 -30.68
C GLU A 780 14.33 20.53 -31.11
N GLY A 781 13.36 19.73 -31.58
CA GLY A 781 13.58 18.35 -32.03
C GLY A 781 13.84 17.30 -30.93
N VAL A 782 13.77 17.65 -29.64
CA VAL A 782 13.92 16.71 -28.53
C VAL A 782 12.60 16.52 -27.79
N SER A 783 12.24 15.27 -27.53
CA SER A 783 11.01 14.92 -26.80
C SER A 783 11.33 14.58 -25.34
N TYR A 784 10.52 15.13 -24.44
CA TYR A 784 10.64 15.00 -22.99
C TYR A 784 9.36 14.43 -22.39
N ALA A 785 9.50 13.43 -21.52
CA ALA A 785 8.44 13.05 -20.59
C ALA A 785 8.48 14.01 -19.40
N SER A 786 7.36 14.69 -19.14
CA SER A 786 7.22 15.51 -17.94
C SER A 786 6.63 14.66 -16.82
N SER A 787 7.33 14.58 -15.70
CA SER A 787 6.86 13.87 -14.50
C SER A 787 7.13 14.69 -13.26
N ILE A 788 6.20 14.62 -12.31
CA ILE A 788 6.43 15.18 -10.98
C ILE A 788 7.35 14.26 -10.19
N VAL A 789 8.49 14.81 -9.77
CA VAL A 789 9.40 14.12 -8.87
C VAL A 789 9.52 14.95 -7.60
N THR A 790 9.27 14.31 -6.46
CA THR A 790 9.66 14.88 -5.18
C THR A 790 11.16 14.73 -5.04
N VAL A 791 11.89 15.83 -5.22
CA VAL A 791 13.32 15.88 -5.01
C VAL A 791 13.56 16.41 -3.61
N TYR A 792 14.29 15.64 -2.81
CA TYR A 792 14.83 16.13 -1.56
C TYR A 792 16.00 17.02 -1.90
N SER A 793 15.83 18.35 -1.79
CA SER A 793 16.99 19.22 -1.86
C SER A 793 17.76 19.02 -0.57
N LEU A 794 18.86 18.28 -0.67
CA LEU A 794 19.77 18.01 0.43
C LEU A 794 20.73 19.21 0.59
N LEU A 795 20.17 20.40 0.74
CA LEU A 795 20.92 21.58 1.17
C LEU A 795 21.56 21.25 2.51
N GLY A 796 22.89 21.15 2.53
CA GLY A 796 23.60 20.82 3.77
C GLY A 796 24.24 19.44 3.85
N PHE A 797 23.99 18.50 2.92
CA PHE A 797 24.44 17.10 3.10
C PHE A 797 25.95 16.93 3.15
N GLU A 798 26.68 17.69 2.33
CA GLU A 798 28.14 17.73 2.40
C GLU A 798 28.60 18.20 3.79
N GLN A 799 27.97 19.25 4.35
CA GLN A 799 28.26 19.72 5.70
C GLN A 799 27.88 18.69 6.77
N ILE A 800 26.75 17.99 6.63
CA ILE A 800 26.31 16.93 7.55
C ILE A 800 27.34 15.80 7.59
N LEU A 801 27.84 15.36 6.44
CA LEU A 801 28.83 14.30 6.35
C LEU A 801 30.15 14.70 7.02
N VAL A 802 30.63 15.92 6.74
CA VAL A 802 31.83 16.48 7.38
C VAL A 802 31.67 16.58 8.90
N LEU A 803 30.54 17.09 9.39
CA LEU A 803 30.26 17.20 10.83
C LEU A 803 30.16 15.84 11.52
N THR A 804 29.54 14.86 10.86
CA THR A 804 29.44 13.49 11.36
C THR A 804 30.83 12.86 11.50
N LEU A 805 31.69 13.07 10.51
CA LEU A 805 33.07 12.58 10.53
C LEU A 805 33.85 13.23 11.69
N ILE A 806 33.82 14.56 11.82
CA ILE A 806 34.48 15.28 12.91
C ILE A 806 33.98 14.79 14.27
N ALA A 807 32.67 14.59 14.43
CA ALA A 807 32.09 14.08 15.66
C ALA A 807 32.58 12.67 15.99
N SER A 808 32.57 11.76 15.00
CA SER A 808 33.03 10.39 15.18
C SER A 808 34.50 10.32 15.60
N LEU A 809 35.36 11.17 15.01
CA LEU A 809 36.77 11.26 15.38
C LEU A 809 36.96 11.82 16.79
N ASN A 810 36.20 12.85 17.18
CA ASN A 810 36.25 13.39 18.54
C ASN A 810 35.78 12.37 19.59
N ILE A 811 34.71 11.63 19.30
CA ILE A 811 34.23 10.54 20.18
C ILE A 811 35.28 9.43 20.27
N LEU A 812 35.92 9.07 19.15
CA LEU A 812 36.98 8.06 19.13
C LEU A 812 38.17 8.48 20.02
N ILE A 813 38.67 9.70 19.88
CA ILE A 813 39.81 10.22 20.65
C ILE A 813 39.48 10.22 22.15
N THR A 814 38.31 10.72 22.51
CA THR A 814 37.88 10.80 23.91
C THR A 814 37.67 9.42 24.53
N MET A 815 37.08 8.48 23.80
CA MET A 815 36.88 7.09 24.26
C MET A 815 38.19 6.30 24.33
N LEU A 816 39.15 6.56 23.44
CA LEU A 816 40.49 5.97 23.53
C LEU A 816 41.21 6.41 24.81
N GLY A 817 41.14 7.69 25.14
CA GLY A 817 41.64 8.21 26.42
C GLY A 817 40.95 7.52 27.61
N ALA A 818 39.63 7.33 27.55
CA ALA A 818 38.86 6.65 28.59
C ALA A 818 39.28 5.18 28.80
N VAL A 819 39.56 4.44 27.71
CA VAL A 819 40.04 3.05 27.79
C VAL A 819 41.43 2.98 28.43
N GLN A 820 42.36 3.84 28.01
CA GLN A 820 43.74 3.82 28.53
C GLN A 820 43.80 4.07 30.04
N GLU A 821 43.07 5.06 30.53
CA GLU A 821 43.05 5.36 31.96
C GLU A 821 42.29 4.34 32.81
N ARG A 822 41.51 3.45 32.19
CA ARG A 822 40.74 2.40 32.87
C ARG A 822 41.37 1.02 32.69
N ARG A 823 42.56 0.96 32.11
CA ARG A 823 43.29 -0.30 31.86
C ARG A 823 43.45 -1.13 33.14
N MET A 824 43.83 -0.51 34.25
CA MET A 824 44.00 -1.22 35.53
C MET A 824 42.66 -1.69 36.13
N GLU A 825 41.60 -0.88 36.04
CA GLU A 825 40.27 -1.25 36.53
C GLU A 825 39.70 -2.43 35.73
N VAL A 826 39.82 -2.39 34.39
CA VAL A 826 39.41 -3.47 33.49
C VAL A 826 40.20 -4.76 33.76
N HIS A 827 41.49 -4.64 34.10
CA HIS A 827 42.31 -5.78 34.50
C HIS A 827 41.88 -6.39 35.84
N ILE A 828 41.57 -5.57 36.85
CA ILE A 828 41.02 -6.05 38.13
C ILE A 828 39.71 -6.80 37.92
N HIS A 829 38.81 -6.27 37.09
CA HIS A 829 37.55 -6.95 36.77
C HIS A 829 37.77 -8.25 36.00
N SER A 830 38.78 -8.34 35.13
CA SER A 830 39.17 -9.61 34.48
C SER A 830 39.55 -10.68 35.50
N VAL A 831 40.34 -10.32 36.51
CA VAL A 831 40.73 -11.24 37.60
C VAL A 831 39.52 -11.70 38.41
N LEU A 832 38.49 -10.85 38.54
CA LEU A 832 37.21 -11.17 39.18
C LEU A 832 36.24 -11.94 38.27
N GLY A 833 36.64 -12.29 37.04
CA GLY A 833 35.87 -13.13 36.13
C GLY A 833 35.13 -12.40 35.01
N LEU A 834 35.35 -11.09 34.81
CA LEU A 834 34.77 -10.32 33.71
C LEU A 834 35.24 -10.87 32.36
N SER A 835 34.30 -11.24 31.49
CA SER A 835 34.66 -11.76 30.18
C SER A 835 35.12 -10.65 29.20
N PRO A 836 35.92 -10.96 28.17
CA PRO A 836 36.34 -9.98 27.17
C PRO A 836 35.18 -9.26 26.47
N ARG A 837 34.05 -9.95 26.29
CA ARG A 837 32.82 -9.40 25.70
C ARG A 837 32.14 -8.43 26.66
N GLU A 838 32.06 -8.80 27.93
CA GLU A 838 31.51 -7.97 29.00
C GLU A 838 32.31 -6.67 29.18
N ALA A 839 33.64 -6.75 29.08
CA ALA A 839 34.50 -5.57 29.13
C ALA A 839 34.28 -4.60 27.96
N ALA A 840 34.15 -5.12 26.73
CA ALA A 840 33.77 -4.30 25.58
C ALA A 840 32.38 -3.67 25.75
N LEU A 841 31.44 -4.45 26.28
CA LEU A 841 30.06 -4.02 26.49
C LEU A 841 29.94 -2.85 27.49
N LEU A 842 30.78 -2.78 28.52
CA LEU A 842 30.79 -1.64 29.45
C LEU A 842 31.06 -0.29 28.74
N PHE A 843 32.00 -0.27 27.79
CA PHE A 843 32.30 0.93 27.00
C PHE A 843 31.22 1.23 25.95
N LEU A 844 30.58 0.20 25.39
CA LEU A 844 29.41 0.35 24.51
C LEU A 844 28.23 1.00 25.25
N LEU A 845 27.93 0.52 26.45
CA LEU A 845 26.87 1.05 27.30
C LEU A 845 27.18 2.48 27.73
N GLU A 846 28.44 2.78 28.04
CA GLU A 846 28.88 4.14 28.36
C GLU A 846 28.65 5.10 27.19
N ILE A 847 29.08 4.78 25.97
CA ILE A 847 28.84 5.68 24.83
C ILE A 847 27.34 5.78 24.49
N THR A 848 26.57 4.70 24.66
CA THR A 848 25.13 4.72 24.40
C THR A 848 24.41 5.70 25.34
N VAL A 849 24.81 5.73 26.62
CA VAL A 849 24.28 6.71 27.58
C VAL A 849 24.64 8.14 27.17
N HIS A 850 25.90 8.40 26.79
CA HIS A 850 26.30 9.74 26.34
C HIS A 850 25.59 10.13 25.03
N ALA A 851 25.40 9.20 24.09
CA ALA A 851 24.71 9.44 22.83
C ALA A 851 23.23 9.78 23.06
N VAL A 852 22.49 8.96 23.82
CA VAL A 852 21.05 9.19 24.06
C VAL A 852 20.81 10.52 24.78
N VAL A 853 21.56 10.79 25.85
CA VAL A 853 21.42 12.04 26.62
C VAL A 853 21.92 13.25 25.82
N GLY A 854 23.06 13.11 25.14
CA GLY A 854 23.68 14.18 24.37
C GLY A 854 22.87 14.57 23.14
N ILE A 855 22.32 13.59 22.41
CA ILE A 855 21.43 13.83 21.26
C ILE A 855 20.14 14.53 21.73
N ALA A 856 19.52 14.08 22.83
CA ALA A 856 18.30 14.71 23.33
C ALA A 856 18.51 16.18 23.72
N ILE A 857 19.57 16.47 24.48
CA ILE A 857 19.89 17.85 24.90
C ILE A 857 20.32 18.69 23.70
N GLY A 858 21.19 18.16 22.84
CA GLY A 858 21.67 18.87 21.65
C GLY A 858 20.54 19.19 20.67
N TYR A 859 19.56 18.29 20.52
CA TYR A 859 18.36 18.53 19.75
C TYR A 859 17.50 19.66 20.33
N LEU A 860 17.24 19.64 21.64
CA LEU A 860 16.46 20.69 22.32
C LEU A 860 17.12 22.07 22.21
N ILE A 861 18.44 22.12 22.36
CA ILE A 861 19.22 23.35 22.17
C ILE A 861 19.20 23.78 20.70
N GLY A 862 19.39 22.85 19.76
CA GLY A 862 19.36 23.12 18.32
C GLY A 862 18.06 23.76 17.89
N ILE A 863 16.93 23.18 18.28
CA ILE A 863 15.63 23.76 17.99
C ILE A 863 15.44 25.11 18.68
N GLY A 864 15.80 25.21 19.97
CA GLY A 864 15.65 26.45 20.73
C GLY A 864 16.42 27.62 20.10
N VAL A 865 17.66 27.39 19.69
CA VAL A 865 18.50 28.42 19.06
C VAL A 865 17.96 28.80 17.68
N ASN A 866 17.58 27.84 16.83
CA ASN A 866 17.01 28.16 15.52
C ASN A 866 15.68 28.91 15.62
N TYR A 867 14.83 28.52 16.56
CA TYR A 867 13.59 29.23 16.86
C TYR A 867 13.87 30.70 17.25
N LEU A 868 14.85 30.95 18.11
CA LEU A 868 15.26 32.31 18.48
C LEU A 868 15.84 33.09 17.29
N LEU A 869 16.72 32.48 16.49
CA LEU A 869 17.33 33.12 15.31
C LEU A 869 16.28 33.53 14.27
N LEU A 870 15.29 32.68 14.03
CA LEU A 870 14.16 32.97 13.15
C LEU A 870 13.26 34.07 13.72
N LYS A 871 12.95 34.01 15.03
CA LYS A 871 12.12 35.02 15.70
C LYS A 871 12.76 36.41 15.66
N TYR A 872 14.07 36.52 15.81
CA TYR A 872 14.82 37.78 15.73
C TYR A 872 15.22 38.18 14.30
N LYS A 873 14.75 37.46 13.26
CA LYS A 873 15.01 37.74 11.84
C LYS A 873 16.51 37.83 11.50
N VAL A 874 17.35 37.10 12.22
CA VAL A 874 18.81 37.02 11.95
C VAL A 874 19.08 36.18 10.69
N LEU A 875 18.21 35.20 10.42
CA LEU A 875 18.27 34.35 9.24
C LEU A 875 17.46 34.94 8.07
N PRO A 876 17.88 34.73 6.81
CA PRO A 876 17.12 35.17 5.63
C PRO A 876 15.70 34.59 5.61
N SER A 877 14.73 35.34 5.08
CA SER A 877 13.33 34.89 4.93
C SER A 877 13.16 33.68 3.99
N VAL A 878 14.21 33.38 3.20
CA VAL A 878 14.32 32.22 2.30
C VAL A 878 14.80 30.97 3.04
N PHE A 879 15.44 31.12 4.22
CA PHE A 879 15.89 29.98 5.02
C PHE A 879 14.69 29.35 5.73
N ILE A 880 14.21 28.24 5.20
CA ILE A 880 13.14 27.44 5.78
C ILE A 880 13.79 26.37 6.67
N PHE A 881 13.63 26.51 7.99
CA PHE A 881 14.01 25.47 8.93
C PHE A 881 12.90 24.42 8.95
N ASN A 882 13.10 23.32 8.22
CA ASN A 882 12.09 22.28 8.12
C ASN A 882 12.20 21.30 9.31
N TYR A 883 11.13 21.19 10.10
CA TYR A 883 11.02 20.24 11.21
C TYR A 883 10.54 18.85 10.76
N SER A 884 10.84 18.47 9.51
CA SER A 884 10.37 17.21 8.96
C SER A 884 10.85 16.04 9.82
N SER A 885 9.92 15.15 10.15
CA SER A 885 10.20 13.96 10.96
C SER A 885 11.26 13.06 10.32
N SER A 886 11.31 13.03 8.98
CA SER A 886 12.29 12.26 8.21
C SER A 886 13.71 12.78 8.43
N SER A 887 13.92 14.09 8.37
CA SER A 887 15.22 14.74 8.58
C SER A 887 15.70 14.54 10.01
N ILE A 888 14.79 14.69 10.98
CA ILE A 888 15.10 14.55 12.41
C ILE A 888 15.49 13.11 12.72
N LEU A 889 14.71 12.13 12.23
CA LEU A 889 15.02 10.72 12.41
C LEU A 889 16.36 10.36 11.76
N LEU A 890 16.61 10.84 10.54
CA LEU A 890 17.88 10.63 9.84
C LEU A 890 19.05 11.21 10.64
N THR A 891 18.93 12.45 11.13
CA THR A 891 19.98 13.11 11.92
C THR A 891 20.23 12.39 13.24
N ILE A 892 19.20 12.03 14.00
CA ILE A 892 19.33 11.25 15.25
C ILE A 892 20.00 9.91 14.98
N THR A 893 19.58 9.22 13.92
CA THR A 893 20.12 7.91 13.54
C THR A 893 21.58 8.02 13.10
N MET A 894 21.93 9.02 12.29
CA MET A 894 23.31 9.29 11.87
C MET A 894 24.23 9.56 13.06
N ILE A 895 23.81 10.41 14.01
CA ILE A 895 24.62 10.70 15.20
C ILE A 895 24.78 9.44 16.07
N LEU A 896 23.70 8.68 16.25
CA LEU A 896 23.75 7.44 17.03
C LEU A 896 24.69 6.41 16.38
N VAL A 897 24.56 6.19 15.07
CA VAL A 897 25.43 5.28 14.31
C VAL A 897 26.87 5.75 14.35
N ALA A 898 27.13 7.05 14.18
CA ALA A 898 28.48 7.63 14.25
C ALA A 898 29.11 7.44 15.64
N ALA A 899 28.34 7.66 16.72
CA ALA A 899 28.80 7.44 18.09
C ALA A 899 29.10 5.97 18.37
N LEU A 900 28.24 5.05 17.91
CA LEU A 900 28.45 3.61 18.05
C LEU A 900 29.65 3.13 17.23
N PHE A 901 29.82 3.64 16.00
CA PHE A 901 30.94 3.31 15.12
C PHE A 901 32.27 3.79 15.71
N ALA A 902 32.30 5.00 16.26
CA ALA A 902 33.48 5.57 16.91
C ALA A 902 33.97 4.72 18.10
N VAL A 903 33.08 4.00 18.78
CA VAL A 903 33.44 3.16 19.94
C VAL A 903 33.93 1.76 19.55
N VAL A 904 33.77 1.33 18.29
CA VAL A 904 34.15 -0.02 17.83
C VAL A 904 35.63 -0.32 18.07
N TYR A 905 36.52 0.62 17.76
CA TYR A 905 37.95 0.44 17.98
C TYR A 905 38.32 0.43 19.49
N PRO A 906 37.88 1.39 20.32
CA PRO A 906 38.04 1.34 21.77
C PRO A 906 37.53 0.05 22.41
N MET A 907 36.36 -0.46 21.99
CA MET A 907 35.81 -1.73 22.48
C MET A 907 36.72 -2.92 22.19
N ARG A 908 37.23 -3.00 20.95
CA ARG A 908 38.18 -4.06 20.56
C ARG A 908 39.46 -3.99 21.38
N LEU A 909 39.94 -2.77 21.64
CA LEU A 909 41.12 -2.54 22.47
C LEU A 909 40.88 -2.99 23.93
N ALA A 910 39.75 -2.61 24.52
CA ALA A 910 39.37 -3.01 25.88
C ALA A 910 39.19 -4.54 26.02
N SER A 911 38.54 -5.18 25.04
CA SER A 911 38.38 -6.64 25.03
C SER A 911 39.72 -7.38 25.03
N ARG A 912 40.75 -6.83 24.37
CA ARG A 912 42.10 -7.44 24.32
C ARG A 912 42.88 -7.28 25.62
N MET A 913 42.55 -6.28 26.45
CA MET A 913 43.23 -6.06 27.74
C MET A 913 42.84 -7.07 28.83
N VAL A 914 41.71 -7.76 28.66
CA VAL A 914 41.13 -8.69 29.64
C VAL A 914 41.65 -10.12 29.51
N THR A 915 42.35 -10.48 28.42
CA THR A 915 42.80 -11.86 28.17
C THR A 915 44.28 -12.06 28.51
N PRO A 916 44.64 -12.78 29.60
CA PRO A 916 46.04 -13.06 29.94
C PRO A 916 46.69 -14.19 29.10
N SER A 917 45.90 -15.06 28.44
CA SER A 917 46.44 -16.15 27.59
C SER A 917 46.07 -15.95 26.12
N PHE A 918 47.06 -15.95 25.22
CA PHE A 918 46.88 -15.80 23.77
C PHE A 918 46.03 -16.91 23.11
N GLU A 919 45.79 -18.04 23.78
CA GLU A 919 45.01 -19.16 23.25
C GLU A 919 43.55 -19.13 23.72
N ARG A 920 42.63 -18.74 22.82
CA ARG A 920 41.20 -18.55 23.11
C ARG A 920 40.39 -19.85 23.20
N LYS A 921 40.97 -21.00 22.84
CA LYS A 921 40.31 -22.31 22.82
C LYS A 921 41.31 -23.37 23.33
N TRP A 922 40.87 -24.25 24.22
CA TRP A 922 41.64 -25.44 24.62
C TRP A 922 42.10 -26.21 23.38
N ARG A 923 43.30 -26.79 23.38
CA ARG A 923 43.81 -27.63 22.28
C ARG A 923 44.11 -29.03 22.80
N LEU A 924 43.74 -30.05 22.03
CA LEU A 924 44.06 -31.44 22.33
C LEU A 924 45.53 -31.69 21.95
N THR A 925 46.40 -31.90 22.94
CA THR A 925 47.86 -32.03 22.76
C THR A 925 48.36 -33.48 22.61
N VAL A 926 47.46 -34.46 22.44
CA VAL A 926 47.80 -35.90 22.43
C VAL A 926 48.18 -36.38 21.02
N ARG A 927 49.27 -37.16 20.90
CA ARG A 927 49.64 -37.89 19.66
C ARG A 927 49.03 -39.30 19.69
N PRO A 928 48.15 -39.71 18.74
CA PRO A 928 47.52 -41.03 18.77
C PRO A 928 48.48 -42.18 18.44
N THR A 929 48.13 -43.40 18.87
CA THR A 929 48.82 -44.65 18.48
C THR A 929 47.92 -45.44 17.51
N ARG A 930 48.27 -45.43 16.20
CA ARG A 930 47.53 -46.04 15.05
C ARG A 930 46.01 -45.78 15.02
N ASP A 931 45.19 -46.42 15.87
CA ASP A 931 43.72 -46.31 15.93
C ASP A 931 43.15 -46.08 17.35
N ALA A 932 44.00 -45.70 18.31
CA ALA A 932 43.60 -45.39 19.67
C ALA A 932 44.10 -44.01 20.14
N ILE A 933 43.26 -43.32 20.92
CA ILE A 933 43.58 -42.08 21.65
C ILE A 933 43.38 -42.36 23.13
N GLU A 934 44.42 -42.14 23.92
CA GLU A 934 44.35 -42.14 25.38
C GLU A 934 44.54 -40.71 25.87
N VAL A 935 43.52 -40.16 26.54
CA VAL A 935 43.56 -38.83 27.14
C VAL A 935 43.45 -38.99 28.65
N ARG A 936 44.56 -38.78 29.35
CA ARG A 936 44.52 -38.63 30.81
C ARG A 936 43.94 -37.26 31.13
N MET A 937 42.76 -37.24 31.73
CA MET A 937 42.10 -36.02 32.14
C MET A 937 42.76 -35.48 33.42
N PRO A 938 42.92 -34.16 33.59
CA PRO A 938 43.57 -33.56 34.76
C PRO A 938 42.63 -33.52 35.99
N PHE A 939 41.91 -34.61 36.25
CA PHE A 939 40.94 -34.69 37.35
C PHE A 939 41.24 -35.90 38.23
N ILE A 940 41.37 -35.65 39.53
CA ILE A 940 41.53 -36.66 40.57
C ILE A 940 40.28 -36.61 41.46
N LEU A 941 39.65 -37.76 41.65
CA LEU A 941 38.37 -37.92 42.37
C LEU A 941 38.49 -39.03 43.44
N PRO A 942 37.81 -38.89 44.58
CA PRO A 942 37.72 -39.95 45.59
C PRO A 942 36.81 -41.11 45.13
N ARG A 943 37.05 -42.32 45.64
CA ARG A 943 36.33 -43.56 45.21
C ARG A 943 34.81 -43.42 45.12
N HIS A 944 34.20 -42.81 46.14
CA HIS A 944 32.73 -42.67 46.23
C HIS A 944 32.17 -41.69 45.19
N GLU A 945 32.96 -40.73 44.70
CA GLU A 945 32.57 -39.76 43.65
C GLU A 945 32.60 -40.32 42.24
N VAL A 946 33.37 -41.38 42.00
CA VAL A 946 33.59 -41.90 40.64
C VAL A 946 32.28 -42.44 40.05
N LEU A 947 31.55 -43.27 40.80
CA LEU A 947 30.27 -43.84 40.34
C LEU A 947 29.19 -42.76 40.20
N ALA A 948 29.15 -41.79 41.12
CA ALA A 948 28.23 -40.66 41.04
C ALA A 948 28.48 -39.79 39.80
N LEU A 949 29.74 -39.52 39.47
CA LEU A 949 30.11 -38.81 38.24
C LEU A 949 29.70 -39.59 36.98
N PHE A 950 29.88 -40.92 36.95
CA PHE A 950 29.47 -41.73 35.79
C PHE A 950 27.95 -41.73 35.60
N ARG A 951 27.18 -41.75 36.69
CA ARG A 951 25.71 -41.60 36.65
C ARG A 951 25.29 -40.21 36.18
N TYR A 952 25.94 -39.15 36.66
CA TYR A 952 25.73 -37.78 36.19
C TYR A 952 26.02 -37.62 34.68
N LEU A 953 27.11 -38.22 34.19
CA LEU A 953 27.41 -38.22 32.75
C LEU A 953 26.39 -39.05 31.95
N ARG A 954 25.92 -40.17 32.49
CA ARG A 954 24.88 -41.01 31.86
C ARG A 954 23.55 -40.27 31.75
N GLU A 955 23.10 -39.60 32.83
CA GLU A 955 21.86 -38.80 32.81
C GLU A 955 21.92 -37.71 31.74
N TYR A 956 23.02 -36.93 31.69
CA TYR A 956 23.19 -35.89 30.68
C TYR A 956 23.13 -36.45 29.25
N TYR A 957 23.93 -37.47 28.94
CA TYR A 957 24.05 -37.96 27.56
C TYR A 957 22.87 -38.83 27.10
N SER A 958 22.09 -39.40 28.02
CA SER A 958 20.86 -40.12 27.69
C SER A 958 19.66 -39.21 27.49
N SER A 959 19.69 -38.00 28.05
CA SER A 959 18.53 -37.08 28.04
C SER A 959 18.65 -35.95 27.00
N VAL A 960 19.84 -35.72 26.44
CA VAL A 960 20.07 -34.72 25.40
C VAL A 960 19.74 -35.29 24.01
N SER A 961 18.89 -34.58 23.25
CA SER A 961 18.51 -35.01 21.90
C SER A 961 19.67 -34.97 20.90
N GLU A 962 19.60 -35.80 19.85
CA GLU A 962 20.65 -35.90 18.82
C GLU A 962 20.91 -34.56 18.10
N GLU A 963 19.89 -33.70 17.98
CA GLU A 963 19.98 -32.37 17.38
C GLU A 963 20.75 -31.35 18.23
N GLU A 964 20.81 -31.53 19.55
CA GLU A 964 21.52 -30.63 20.47
C GLU A 964 23.02 -30.92 20.55
N LEU A 965 23.43 -32.18 20.46
CA LEU A 965 24.85 -32.56 20.50
C LEU A 965 25.60 -32.11 19.22
N ARG A 966 24.91 -32.07 18.06
CA ARG A 966 25.33 -31.65 16.70
C ARG A 966 26.61 -32.25 16.11
N SER A 967 27.52 -32.72 16.95
CA SER A 967 28.92 -33.05 16.66
C SER A 967 29.24 -34.53 16.91
N PHE A 968 28.39 -35.22 17.69
CA PHE A 968 28.45 -36.66 17.89
C PHE A 968 27.09 -37.22 18.33
N ARG A 969 26.87 -38.51 18.08
CA ARG A 969 25.66 -39.28 18.42
C ARG A 969 26.06 -40.60 19.06
N PHE A 970 25.40 -41.01 20.14
CA PHE A 970 25.58 -42.34 20.73
C PHE A 970 24.81 -43.39 19.90
N ILE A 971 25.49 -44.46 19.51
CA ILE A 971 24.94 -45.59 18.73
C ILE A 971 24.32 -46.62 19.69
N GLU A 972 24.94 -46.77 20.86
CA GLU A 972 24.53 -47.66 21.94
C GLU A 972 24.38 -46.84 23.23
N ASP A 973 23.46 -47.23 24.11
CA ASP A 973 23.27 -46.55 25.40
C ASP A 973 24.55 -46.59 26.25
N LEU A 974 24.71 -45.61 27.15
CA LEU A 974 25.84 -45.57 28.07
C LEU A 974 25.70 -46.62 29.16
N GLU A 975 26.65 -47.55 29.21
CA GLU A 975 26.74 -48.60 30.22
C GLU A 975 27.83 -48.29 31.25
N ILE A 976 27.53 -48.59 32.51
CA ILE A 976 28.43 -48.40 33.65
C ILE A 976 28.85 -49.79 34.14
N ASP A 977 30.14 -50.08 34.01
CA ASP A 977 30.76 -51.27 34.58
C ASP A 977 31.36 -50.90 35.94
N GLU A 978 30.78 -51.48 37.01
CA GLU A 978 31.22 -51.25 38.38
C GLU A 978 32.42 -52.12 38.79
N THR A 979 32.89 -53.03 37.93
CA THR A 979 34.07 -53.86 38.21
C THR A 979 35.32 -53.00 38.36
N GLU A 980 36.16 -53.29 39.36
CA GLU A 980 37.31 -52.44 39.67
C GLU A 980 38.46 -52.68 38.65
N PRO A 981 38.97 -51.66 37.94
CA PRO A 981 38.61 -50.23 37.99
C PRO A 981 37.32 -49.88 37.22
N PRO A 982 36.39 -49.09 37.81
CA PRO A 982 35.08 -48.82 37.21
C PRO A 982 35.20 -48.03 35.91
N LYS A 983 34.31 -48.30 34.96
CA LYS A 983 34.37 -47.77 33.59
C LYS A 983 32.99 -47.35 33.10
N LEU A 984 32.94 -46.25 32.36
CA LEU A 984 31.78 -45.83 31.57
C LEU A 984 32.11 -46.05 30.09
N HIS A 985 31.30 -46.83 29.37
CA HIS A 985 31.57 -47.15 27.97
C HIS A 985 30.33 -47.07 27.07
N SER A 986 30.55 -46.74 25.80
CA SER A 986 29.54 -46.76 24.73
C SER A 986 30.20 -46.57 23.36
N ARG A 987 29.44 -46.77 22.28
CA ARG A 987 29.83 -46.50 20.90
C ARG A 987 29.21 -45.21 20.40
N VAL A 988 30.03 -44.39 19.73
CA VAL A 988 29.69 -43.03 19.31
C VAL A 988 30.02 -42.86 17.82
N ALA A 989 29.10 -42.28 17.07
CA ALA A 989 29.31 -41.75 15.73
C ALA A 989 29.68 -40.26 15.82
N LEU A 990 30.70 -39.82 15.07
CA LEU A 990 31.14 -38.43 15.04
C LEU A 990 30.69 -37.74 13.75
N ALA A 991 30.34 -36.45 13.84
CA ALA A 991 30.06 -35.62 12.66
C ALA A 991 31.38 -35.27 11.92
N PRO A 992 31.40 -35.18 10.57
CA PRO A 992 30.26 -35.34 9.66
C PRO A 992 29.83 -36.81 9.52
N TYR A 993 28.54 -37.09 9.70
CA TYR A 993 28.01 -38.45 9.75
C TYR A 993 28.13 -39.21 8.42
N GLU A 994 28.18 -38.47 7.30
CA GLU A 994 28.44 -39.00 5.95
C GLU A 994 29.81 -39.72 5.85
N ALA A 995 30.78 -39.33 6.68
CA ALA A 995 32.09 -39.97 6.73
C ALA A 995 32.09 -41.31 7.50
N ASN A 996 30.92 -41.70 8.06
CA ASN A 996 30.66 -42.93 8.81
C ASN A 996 31.74 -43.25 9.87
N ILE A 997 32.17 -42.21 10.57
CA ILE A 997 33.22 -42.27 11.59
C ILE A 997 32.58 -42.76 12.89
N THR A 998 32.83 -44.02 13.25
CA THR A 998 32.37 -44.60 14.53
C THR A 998 33.55 -44.98 15.41
N GLN A 999 33.38 -44.82 16.72
CA GLN A 999 34.39 -45.13 17.73
C GLN A 999 33.74 -45.73 18.98
N ALA A 1000 34.48 -46.58 19.67
CA ALA A 1000 34.17 -46.98 21.03
C ALA A 1000 34.98 -46.11 22.00
N PHE A 1001 34.38 -45.69 23.11
CA PHE A 1001 35.12 -45.04 24.19
C PHE A 1001 34.91 -45.75 25.52
N TRP A 1002 35.93 -45.67 26.37
CA TRP A 1002 35.93 -46.11 27.76
C TRP A 1002 36.51 -45.00 28.61
N LEU A 1003 35.70 -44.41 29.49
CA LEU A 1003 36.17 -43.50 30.54
C LEU A 1003 36.45 -44.34 31.78
N ILE A 1004 37.73 -44.57 32.07
CA ILE A 1004 38.21 -45.47 33.11
C ILE A 1004 38.73 -44.66 34.29
N ALA A 1005 38.28 -44.97 35.50
CA ALA A 1005 38.85 -44.40 36.71
C ALA A 1005 40.02 -45.28 37.18
N GLN A 1006 41.26 -44.90 36.87
CA GLN A 1006 42.46 -45.63 37.27
C GLN A 1006 42.88 -45.25 38.70
N PRO A 1007 43.13 -46.22 39.60
CA PRO A 1007 43.64 -45.91 40.94
C PRO A 1007 45.07 -45.38 40.85
N ILE A 1008 45.34 -44.25 41.52
CA ILE A 1008 46.70 -43.68 41.65
C ILE A 1008 47.29 -43.98 43.04
N ASP A 1009 46.45 -43.89 44.09
CA ASP A 1009 46.80 -44.06 45.49
C ASP A 1009 45.57 -44.53 46.29
N LYS A 1010 45.71 -44.96 47.56
CA LYS A 1010 44.59 -45.47 48.39
C LYS A 1010 43.43 -44.46 48.41
N GLY A 1011 42.35 -44.79 47.70
CA GLY A 1011 41.11 -44.01 47.65
C GLY A 1011 41.05 -42.87 46.63
N LYS A 1012 42.08 -42.66 45.79
CA LYS A 1012 42.12 -41.61 44.75
C LYS A 1012 42.23 -42.20 43.34
N TYR A 1013 41.36 -41.76 42.44
CA TYR A 1013 41.30 -42.22 41.06
C TYR A 1013 41.53 -41.06 40.08
N ALA A 1014 42.30 -41.30 39.01
CA ALA A 1014 42.36 -40.42 37.85
C ALA A 1014 41.46 -40.93 36.72
N LEU A 1015 40.84 -39.99 36.01
CA LEU A 1015 40.04 -40.31 34.83
C LEU A 1015 40.94 -40.40 33.59
N CYS A 1016 40.96 -41.58 32.98
CA CYS A 1016 41.62 -41.84 31.70
C CYS A 1016 40.54 -42.16 30.65
N LEU A 1017 40.47 -41.34 29.60
CA LEU A 1017 39.56 -41.55 28.49
C LEU A 1017 40.29 -42.29 27.36
N ASN A 1018 39.90 -43.54 27.13
CA ASN A 1018 40.41 -44.38 26.05
C ASN A 1018 39.40 -44.41 24.91
N ILE A 1019 39.83 -44.08 23.70
CA ILE A 1019 38.98 -44.06 22.51
C ILE A 1019 39.63 -44.95 21.46
N LYS A 1020 38.86 -45.87 20.87
CA LYS A 1020 39.30 -46.75 19.78
C LYS A 1020 38.40 -46.54 18.57
N LYS A 1021 39.00 -46.26 17.42
CA LYS A 1021 38.27 -46.13 16.15
C LYS A 1021 37.73 -47.49 15.69
N LEU A 1022 36.50 -47.53 15.19
CA LEU A 1022 35.86 -48.73 14.65
C LEU A 1022 35.71 -48.65 13.13
N THR A 1023 35.10 -47.58 12.60
CA THR A 1023 34.88 -47.35 11.17
C THR A 1023 35.16 -45.90 10.76
N GLY A 1024 35.29 -45.63 9.45
CA GLY A 1024 35.43 -44.29 8.86
C GLY A 1024 36.75 -44.05 8.11
N LEU A 1025 36.78 -43.00 7.27
CA LEU A 1025 37.88 -42.63 6.35
C LEU A 1025 39.30 -42.82 6.93
N ARG A 1026 40.26 -43.33 6.13
CA ARG A 1026 41.69 -43.49 6.52
C ARG A 1026 42.38 -42.16 6.85
N ALA A 1027 41.81 -41.03 6.43
CA ALA A 1027 42.34 -39.69 6.71
C ALA A 1027 42.32 -39.41 8.22
N ARG A 1028 43.51 -39.40 8.82
CA ARG A 1028 43.73 -39.26 10.27
C ARG A 1028 43.29 -37.90 10.83
N SER A 1029 43.24 -36.86 10.00
CA SER A 1029 42.88 -35.49 10.39
C SER A 1029 41.41 -35.32 10.78
N ALA A 1030 40.47 -35.92 10.05
CA ALA A 1030 39.03 -35.76 10.27
C ALA A 1030 38.54 -36.43 11.57
N TRP A 1031 39.05 -37.61 11.92
CA TRP A 1031 38.73 -38.29 13.18
C TRP A 1031 39.29 -37.53 14.40
N LEU A 1032 40.48 -36.95 14.28
CA LEU A 1032 41.12 -36.14 15.33
C LEU A 1032 40.41 -34.81 15.57
N SER A 1033 40.04 -34.08 14.50
CA SER A 1033 39.33 -32.81 14.62
C SER A 1033 37.94 -33.00 15.23
N SER A 1034 37.25 -34.08 14.88
CA SER A 1034 35.89 -34.38 15.36
C SER A 1034 35.90 -34.82 16.83
N ASN A 1035 36.94 -35.56 17.25
CA ASN A 1035 37.13 -35.95 18.65
C ASN A 1035 37.34 -34.77 19.60
N TYR A 1036 37.82 -33.63 19.12
CA TYR A 1036 37.95 -32.43 19.94
C TYR A 1036 36.63 -32.08 20.64
N HIS A 1037 35.52 -32.09 19.90
CA HIS A 1037 34.20 -31.70 20.41
C HIS A 1037 33.69 -32.71 21.45
N PHE A 1038 33.86 -34.00 21.18
CA PHE A 1038 33.49 -35.07 22.11
C PHE A 1038 34.28 -35.00 23.43
N ILE A 1039 35.62 -34.96 23.34
CA ILE A 1039 36.50 -34.90 24.52
C ILE A 1039 36.25 -33.61 25.32
N ASN A 1040 36.04 -32.48 24.63
CA ASN A 1040 35.73 -31.19 25.26
C ASN A 1040 34.34 -31.19 25.93
N SER A 1041 33.36 -31.93 25.39
CA SER A 1041 32.04 -32.12 26.02
C SER A 1041 32.18 -32.85 27.36
N ILE A 1042 32.88 -33.99 27.39
CA ILE A 1042 33.16 -34.73 28.63
C ILE A 1042 33.93 -33.85 29.61
N ARG A 1043 34.99 -33.14 29.15
CA ARG A 1043 35.77 -32.25 30.03
C ARG A 1043 34.89 -31.17 30.66
N LYS A 1044 33.99 -30.54 29.89
CA LYS A 1044 33.08 -29.52 30.41
C LYS A 1044 32.15 -30.10 31.47
N GLN A 1045 31.53 -31.25 31.21
CA GLN A 1045 30.64 -31.88 32.18
C GLN A 1045 31.36 -32.31 33.47
N VAL A 1046 32.62 -32.78 33.38
CA VAL A 1046 33.43 -33.07 34.57
C VAL A 1046 33.82 -31.79 35.34
N LEU A 1047 34.04 -30.67 34.64
CA LEU A 1047 34.25 -29.37 35.29
C LEU A 1047 32.98 -28.85 35.97
N LEU A 1048 31.81 -29.05 35.34
CA LEU A 1048 30.50 -28.70 35.90
C LEU A 1048 30.23 -29.51 37.16
N TRP A 1049 30.45 -30.83 37.12
CA TRP A 1049 30.33 -31.71 38.28
C TRP A 1049 31.12 -31.20 39.50
N ARG A 1050 32.35 -30.70 39.29
CA ARG A 1050 33.13 -30.11 40.40
C ARG A 1050 32.52 -28.84 40.97
N GLY A 1051 31.84 -28.06 40.14
CA GLY A 1051 31.15 -26.84 40.55
C GLY A 1051 29.82 -27.06 41.26
N LEU A 1052 29.23 -28.26 41.16
CA LEU A 1052 27.98 -28.60 41.86
C LEU A 1052 28.14 -28.59 43.38
N SER A 1053 27.07 -28.23 44.07
CA SER A 1053 27.00 -28.26 45.53
C SER A 1053 26.99 -29.71 46.07
N ASP A 1054 27.42 -29.90 47.32
CA ASP A 1054 27.44 -31.24 47.95
C ASP A 1054 26.03 -31.83 48.12
N GLU A 1055 24.97 -31.01 48.15
CA GLU A 1055 23.58 -31.47 48.16
C GLU A 1055 23.13 -32.04 46.81
N GLU A 1056 23.57 -31.46 45.71
CA GLU A 1056 23.27 -31.95 44.36
C GLU A 1056 24.03 -33.23 44.04
N LYS A 1057 25.31 -33.30 44.43
CA LYS A 1057 26.12 -34.53 44.28
C LYS A 1057 25.52 -35.71 45.05
N LYS A 1058 24.84 -35.46 46.18
CA LYS A 1058 24.13 -36.49 46.98
C LYS A 1058 23.01 -37.20 46.24
N LYS A 1059 22.38 -36.59 45.25
CA LYS A 1059 21.35 -37.23 44.42
C LYS A 1059 21.93 -38.41 43.64
N TYR A 1060 23.18 -38.30 43.20
CA TYR A 1060 23.87 -39.31 42.39
C TYR A 1060 24.57 -40.41 43.20
N TYR A 1061 24.87 -40.18 44.48
CA TYR A 1061 25.42 -41.21 45.37
C TYR A 1061 24.39 -42.29 45.78
N ARG A 1062 23.08 -41.98 45.71
CA ARG A 1062 22.01 -42.84 46.24
C ARG A 1062 21.24 -43.68 45.20
N GLN A 1063 21.45 -43.40 43.91
CA GLN A 1063 20.74 -44.11 42.82
C GLN A 1063 21.30 -45.49 42.50
#